data_AF-A0A518U8N8-F1
#
_entry.id   AF-A0A518U8N8-F1
#
_cell.length_a   1.000
_cell.length_b   1.000
_cell.length_c   1.000
_cell.angle_alpha   90.00
_cell.angle_beta   90.00
_cell.angle_gamma   90.00
#
_symmetry.space_group_name_H-M   'P 1'
#
loop_
_entity.id
_entity.type
_entity.pdbx_description
1 polymer ?
#
loop_
_entity_poly.entity_id
_entity_poly.type
_entity_poly.pdbx_seq_one_letter_code
_entity_poly.pdbx_strand_id
1 'polypeptide(L)'
;MKIKSIHIYSHDGQRRDLQFKVDGLNVITGRSSTGKSALSEIIEYCMGRSTFNVPEGIIRDKVAWFAVIYQFPQEQVLIAKPTPNAGGTSCSTAMQRRGNQLAVPDFKELAVNTDDDAVVALLSRLLGIPENRTDVAIEHSRESYDANVKHTYYYLFQKQGIVANKDQLFYRQNEAFQPQAIRDTLPILLSISSNDRYELEAKLRAAQRELKLNAKLLEQARDAIDTSQQKGISLFSEAKVVGIITPENQQAGPDGVIDALRTALQWKPASVPDDDGQRISRLEEEISQLRKDRREAQSKVDAARQFSKRAGGFESEALEQKDRLASIKALPKNPDTGEWQWPFCEANLALESPVAQVLLKELASLDKEMSIVAGQRPKLEAYLAEQDDKVREVVDAIKNKEAELSAAIAANEVIAQMGTRNNAAARVVGRISLFLENFVPNAELIAREAEHRRLKFKVEELEKKVGADDSHERLTSVLNNISAQVSRYIQIFEAEFSAFPARFDLNHLTIVFDRPDRPVPMSRTGGGENHLAYHLSALLALHLFASKNNCPIPQFLLIDQPTQVYFPSEKVYQEADGTVQKTEADADLAAVRRLFELLLNFTQKDVPGFQLIVTEHANLRDQWFQDSLVEQPWTKPPALVPEDWPLMSQPTS
;
A
#
# COMPACT_ATOMS: atom_id res chain seq x y z
N MET A 1 8.60 -22.51 -12.62
CA MET A 1 8.24 -23.78 -11.95
C MET A 1 7.08 -24.42 -12.67
N LYS A 2 7.14 -25.73 -12.96
CA LYS A 2 6.12 -26.56 -13.63
C LYS A 2 6.03 -27.93 -12.95
N ILE A 3 5.01 -28.73 -13.22
CA ILE A 3 4.83 -30.08 -12.64
C ILE A 3 5.38 -31.13 -13.62
N LYS A 4 6.43 -31.84 -13.25
CA LYS A 4 6.97 -32.93 -14.08
C LYS A 4 6.19 -34.21 -13.87
N SER A 5 5.98 -34.58 -12.61
CA SER A 5 5.33 -35.85 -12.26
C SER A 5 4.79 -35.86 -10.84
N ILE A 6 3.77 -36.69 -10.63
CA ILE A 6 3.19 -37.01 -9.32
C ILE A 6 3.42 -38.50 -9.07
N HIS A 7 3.81 -38.84 -7.85
CA HIS A 7 4.06 -40.21 -7.41
C HIS A 7 3.34 -40.43 -6.10
N ILE A 8 2.63 -41.53 -6.00
CA ILE A 8 2.02 -41.97 -4.75
C ILE A 8 2.53 -43.35 -4.39
N TYR A 9 2.59 -43.63 -3.10
CA TYR A 9 3.14 -44.88 -2.57
C TYR A 9 2.17 -45.51 -1.60
N SER A 10 1.94 -46.81 -1.71
CA SER A 10 1.14 -47.58 -0.77
C SER A 10 1.89 -47.87 0.53
N HIS A 11 1.18 -48.42 1.53
CA HIS A 11 1.79 -48.86 2.79
C HIS A 11 2.75 -50.07 2.66
N ASP A 12 2.59 -50.91 1.64
CA ASP A 12 3.48 -52.05 1.34
C ASP A 12 4.57 -51.73 0.30
N GLY A 13 4.67 -50.47 -0.14
CA GLY A 13 5.74 -49.99 -1.00
C GLY A 13 5.49 -50.11 -2.51
N GLN A 14 4.26 -50.42 -2.93
CA GLN A 14 3.83 -50.24 -4.32
C GLN A 14 3.81 -48.75 -4.68
N ARG A 15 4.05 -48.44 -5.96
CA ARG A 15 4.15 -47.06 -6.45
C ARG A 15 3.31 -46.86 -7.70
N ARG A 16 2.62 -45.72 -7.79
CA ARG A 16 1.93 -45.26 -9.00
C ARG A 16 2.51 -43.92 -9.43
N ASP A 17 2.97 -43.88 -10.67
CA ASP A 17 3.64 -42.73 -11.28
C ASP A 17 2.74 -42.09 -12.34
N LEU A 18 2.53 -40.78 -12.27
CA LEU A 18 1.82 -39.98 -13.25
C LEU A 18 2.78 -38.94 -13.84
N GLN A 19 3.08 -39.05 -15.14
CA GLN A 19 4.07 -38.24 -15.84
C GLN A 19 3.38 -37.20 -16.71
N PHE A 20 3.72 -35.92 -16.56
CA PHE A 20 3.15 -34.83 -17.35
C PHE A 20 4.12 -34.37 -18.43
N LYS A 21 3.57 -33.86 -19.52
CA LYS A 21 4.31 -32.99 -20.43
C LYS A 21 4.52 -31.66 -19.71
N VAL A 22 5.78 -31.30 -19.49
CA VAL A 22 6.12 -30.03 -18.82
C VAL A 22 5.69 -28.82 -19.65
N ASP A 23 5.51 -28.98 -20.96
CA ASP A 23 5.03 -27.93 -21.86
C ASP A 23 3.74 -28.37 -22.55
N GLY A 24 2.78 -27.45 -22.67
CA GLY A 24 1.55 -27.69 -23.41
C GLY A 24 0.36 -28.12 -22.54
N LEU A 25 -0.69 -28.56 -23.24
CA LEU A 25 -1.92 -29.06 -22.65
C LEU A 25 -1.77 -30.54 -22.24
N ASN A 26 -2.14 -30.83 -21.01
CA ASN A 26 -2.20 -32.17 -20.43
C ASN A 26 -3.65 -32.43 -19.99
N VAL A 27 -4.28 -33.45 -20.53
CA VAL A 27 -5.66 -33.83 -20.20
C VAL A 27 -5.68 -35.20 -19.54
N ILE A 28 -6.33 -35.29 -18.38
CA ILE A 28 -6.62 -36.54 -17.68
C ILE A 28 -8.13 -36.74 -17.74
N THR A 29 -8.57 -37.61 -18.65
CA THR A 29 -9.99 -37.93 -18.83
C THR A 29 -10.36 -39.25 -18.15
N GLY A 30 -11.64 -39.47 -17.86
CA GLY A 30 -12.14 -40.76 -17.38
C GLY A 30 -13.34 -40.64 -16.46
N ARG A 31 -13.88 -41.80 -16.03
CA ARG A 31 -15.07 -41.93 -15.19
C ARG A 31 -14.98 -41.17 -13.87
N SER A 32 -16.13 -40.78 -13.33
CA SER A 32 -16.30 -40.27 -11.96
C SER A 32 -15.63 -41.16 -10.89
N SER A 33 -15.22 -40.52 -9.79
CA SER A 33 -14.66 -41.18 -8.59
C SER A 33 -13.34 -41.94 -8.80
N THR A 34 -12.54 -41.59 -9.82
CA THR A 34 -11.23 -42.20 -10.11
C THR A 34 -10.04 -41.50 -9.43
N GLY A 35 -10.29 -40.41 -8.68
CA GLY A 35 -9.27 -39.66 -7.94
C GLY A 35 -8.68 -38.45 -8.68
N LYS A 36 -9.20 -38.09 -9.86
CA LYS A 36 -8.69 -36.96 -10.67
C LYS A 36 -8.63 -35.63 -9.89
N SER A 37 -9.71 -35.23 -9.21
CA SER A 37 -9.77 -33.97 -8.47
C SER A 37 -8.77 -33.88 -7.31
N ALA A 38 -8.33 -35.03 -6.78
CA ALA A 38 -7.34 -35.10 -5.69
C ALA A 38 -5.94 -34.63 -6.13
N LEU A 39 -5.65 -34.57 -7.44
CA LEU A 39 -4.37 -34.10 -7.95
C LEU A 39 -4.04 -32.67 -7.50
N SER A 40 -5.04 -31.78 -7.49
CA SER A 40 -4.86 -30.40 -7.02
C SER A 40 -4.44 -30.34 -5.54
N GLU A 41 -5.09 -31.15 -4.69
CA GLU A 41 -4.78 -31.24 -3.26
C GLU A 41 -3.39 -31.85 -3.01
N ILE A 42 -2.98 -32.83 -3.80
CA ILE A 42 -1.64 -33.45 -3.71
C ILE A 42 -0.55 -32.43 -4.06
N ILE A 43 -0.75 -31.66 -5.14
CA ILE A 43 0.20 -30.62 -5.55
C ILE A 43 0.28 -29.53 -4.48
N GLU A 44 -0.86 -29.03 -4.00
CA GLU A 44 -0.91 -28.00 -2.95
C GLU A 44 -0.25 -28.50 -1.65
N TYR A 45 -0.52 -29.74 -1.24
CA TYR A 45 0.08 -30.37 -0.07
C TYR A 45 1.61 -30.41 -0.18
N CYS A 46 2.13 -30.88 -1.32
CA CYS A 46 3.57 -30.95 -1.58
C CYS A 46 4.23 -29.58 -1.85
N MET A 47 3.47 -28.49 -2.02
CA MET A 47 4.00 -27.12 -2.08
C MET A 47 4.21 -26.49 -0.68
N GLY A 48 4.10 -27.27 0.41
CA GLY A 48 4.36 -26.83 1.78
C GLY A 48 3.11 -26.44 2.58
N ARG A 49 1.94 -26.98 2.22
CA ARG A 49 0.70 -26.81 3.00
C ARG A 49 0.65 -27.87 4.11
N SER A 50 0.42 -27.43 5.34
CA SER A 50 0.33 -28.33 6.50
C SER A 50 -1.03 -29.02 6.61
N THR A 51 -2.12 -28.32 6.32
CA THR A 51 -3.47 -28.89 6.28
C THR A 51 -3.57 -29.96 5.19
N PHE A 52 -4.08 -31.13 5.56
CA PHE A 52 -4.24 -32.25 4.64
C PHE A 52 -5.68 -32.30 4.10
N ASN A 53 -5.86 -31.84 2.87
CA ASN A 53 -7.17 -31.73 2.21
C ASN A 53 -7.44 -32.80 1.14
N VAL A 54 -6.52 -33.76 0.97
CA VAL A 54 -6.77 -34.89 0.07
C VAL A 54 -8.04 -35.62 0.54
N PRO A 55 -9.02 -35.90 -0.36
CA PRO A 55 -10.30 -36.45 0.03
C PRO A 55 -10.19 -37.72 0.89
N GLU A 56 -11.10 -37.84 1.88
CA GLU A 56 -11.19 -39.02 2.74
C GLU A 56 -11.62 -40.28 1.94
N GLY A 57 -11.31 -41.45 2.49
CA GLY A 57 -11.58 -42.75 1.88
C GLY A 57 -10.36 -43.36 1.18
N ILE A 58 -10.57 -44.02 0.03
CA ILE A 58 -9.58 -44.91 -0.62
C ILE A 58 -8.19 -44.28 -0.76
N ILE A 59 -8.11 -42.98 -1.08
CA ILE A 59 -6.81 -42.32 -1.26
C ILE A 59 -6.08 -42.18 0.07
N ARG A 60 -6.76 -41.66 1.10
CA ARG A 60 -6.18 -41.46 2.43
C ARG A 60 -5.84 -42.78 3.12
N ASP A 61 -6.65 -43.82 2.91
CA ASP A 61 -6.53 -45.09 3.64
C ASP A 61 -5.48 -46.04 3.06
N LYS A 62 -5.09 -45.84 1.79
CA LYS A 62 -4.17 -46.74 1.07
C LYS A 62 -2.83 -46.10 0.73
N VAL A 63 -2.76 -44.77 0.69
CA VAL A 63 -1.54 -44.04 0.34
C VAL A 63 -0.77 -43.68 1.59
N ALA A 64 0.50 -44.07 1.65
CA ALA A 64 1.43 -43.73 2.72
C ALA A 64 2.18 -42.42 2.46
N TRP A 65 2.54 -42.15 1.20
CA TRP A 65 3.30 -40.97 0.79
C TRP A 65 2.81 -40.40 -0.53
N PHE A 66 2.85 -39.08 -0.64
CA PHE A 66 2.62 -38.31 -1.85
C PHE A 66 3.92 -37.61 -2.23
N ALA A 67 4.32 -37.62 -3.50
CA ALA A 67 5.49 -36.91 -3.97
C ALA A 67 5.23 -36.20 -5.29
N VAL A 68 5.80 -35.02 -5.45
CA VAL A 68 5.72 -34.21 -6.67
C VAL A 68 7.12 -33.80 -7.06
N ILE A 69 7.45 -33.98 -8.34
CA ILE A 69 8.67 -33.44 -8.93
C ILE A 69 8.31 -32.16 -9.67
N TYR A 70 8.84 -31.03 -9.18
CA TYR A 70 8.74 -29.73 -9.79
C TYR A 70 9.92 -29.48 -10.74
N GLN A 71 9.63 -29.02 -11.95
CA GLN A 71 10.63 -28.61 -12.94
C GLN A 71 10.87 -27.09 -12.86
N PHE A 72 12.12 -26.70 -12.61
CA PHE A 72 12.62 -25.33 -12.75
C PHE A 72 13.56 -25.23 -13.97
N PRO A 73 13.92 -24.03 -14.44
CA PRO A 73 14.79 -23.89 -15.62
C PRO A 73 16.13 -24.61 -15.52
N GLN A 74 16.73 -24.67 -14.32
CA GLN A 74 18.08 -25.22 -14.10
C GLN A 74 18.10 -26.51 -13.26
N GLU A 75 17.00 -26.85 -12.59
CA GLU A 75 16.97 -28.00 -11.67
C GLU A 75 15.57 -28.60 -11.51
N GLN A 76 15.52 -29.78 -10.90
CA GLN A 76 14.32 -30.44 -10.42
C GLN A 76 14.32 -30.45 -8.88
N VAL A 77 13.13 -30.24 -8.32
CA VAL A 77 12.89 -30.32 -6.88
C VAL A 77 11.84 -31.38 -6.64
N LEU A 78 12.19 -32.42 -5.90
CA LEU A 78 11.24 -33.41 -5.40
C LEU A 78 10.84 -33.03 -4.00
N ILE A 79 9.54 -32.86 -3.76
CA ILE A 79 8.95 -32.80 -2.43
C ILE A 79 8.08 -34.04 -2.24
N ALA A 80 8.28 -34.78 -1.15
CA ALA A 80 7.39 -35.86 -0.75
C ALA A 80 6.89 -35.64 0.67
N LYS A 81 5.61 -35.86 0.92
CA LYS A 81 4.98 -35.74 2.23
C LYS A 81 4.25 -37.04 2.61
N PRO A 82 4.37 -37.50 3.87
CA PRO A 82 3.62 -38.65 4.33
C PRO A 82 2.14 -38.29 4.51
N THR A 83 1.28 -39.30 4.51
CA THR A 83 -0.10 -39.17 5.01
C THR A 83 -0.05 -38.91 6.52
N PRO A 84 -0.84 -37.97 7.06
CA PRO A 84 -0.86 -37.71 8.50
C PRO A 84 -1.16 -38.96 9.34
N ASN A 85 -0.46 -39.11 10.47
CA ASN A 85 -0.63 -40.24 11.37
C ASN A 85 -2.05 -40.27 11.98
N ALA A 86 -2.59 -41.47 12.18
CA ALA A 86 -3.84 -41.74 12.92
C ALA A 86 -5.06 -40.91 12.45
N GLY A 87 -5.14 -40.57 11.16
CA GLY A 87 -6.24 -39.74 10.64
C GLY A 87 -6.15 -38.27 11.07
N GLY A 88 -4.96 -37.77 11.42
CA GLY A 88 -4.73 -36.35 11.68
C GLY A 88 -5.06 -35.47 10.47
N THR A 89 -5.46 -34.22 10.73
CA THR A 89 -5.87 -33.26 9.69
C THR A 89 -4.72 -32.38 9.19
N SER A 90 -3.50 -32.57 9.71
CA SER A 90 -2.32 -31.83 9.29
C SER A 90 -1.02 -32.63 9.43
N CYS A 91 -0.02 -32.25 8.65
CA CYS A 91 1.34 -32.76 8.72
C CYS A 91 2.30 -31.70 8.17
N SER A 92 3.30 -31.37 8.97
CA SER A 92 4.31 -30.34 8.66
C SER A 92 5.64 -30.92 8.18
N THR A 93 5.78 -32.25 8.12
CA THR A 93 7.02 -32.92 7.75
C THR A 93 7.06 -33.25 6.27
N ALA A 94 8.24 -33.21 5.69
CA ALA A 94 8.45 -33.53 4.29
C ALA A 94 9.83 -34.15 4.04
N MET A 95 9.98 -34.69 2.84
CA MET A 95 11.22 -35.08 2.22
C MET A 95 11.48 -34.13 1.05
N GLN A 96 12.71 -33.65 0.94
CA GLN A 96 13.17 -32.82 -0.16
C GLN A 96 14.42 -33.43 -0.81
N ARG A 97 14.44 -33.49 -2.15
CA ARG A 97 15.64 -33.73 -2.97
C ARG A 97 15.75 -32.69 -4.08
N ARG A 98 16.99 -32.38 -4.48
CA ARG A 98 17.31 -31.42 -5.55
C ARG A 98 18.38 -31.99 -6.47
N GLY A 99 18.32 -31.65 -7.74
CA GLY A 99 19.33 -32.02 -8.72
C GLY A 99 18.89 -31.66 -10.14
N ASN A 100 19.81 -31.67 -11.10
CA ASN A 100 19.49 -31.32 -12.49
C ASN A 100 18.43 -32.26 -13.08
N GLN A 101 18.57 -33.56 -12.79
CA GLN A 101 17.60 -34.59 -13.13
C GLN A 101 17.48 -35.56 -11.95
N LEU A 102 16.29 -35.65 -11.37
CA LEU A 102 16.01 -36.52 -10.24
C LEU A 102 15.46 -37.86 -10.71
N ALA A 103 15.98 -38.94 -10.12
CA ALA A 103 15.31 -40.23 -10.14
C ALA A 103 14.19 -40.23 -9.09
N VAL A 104 13.09 -40.91 -9.42
CA VAL A 104 11.98 -41.11 -8.48
C VAL A 104 12.44 -42.07 -7.38
N PRO A 105 12.33 -41.71 -6.09
CA PRO A 105 12.75 -42.59 -5.01
C PRO A 105 11.90 -43.85 -4.97
N ASP A 106 12.51 -44.95 -4.55
CA ASP A 106 11.76 -46.13 -4.13
C ASP A 106 11.21 -45.93 -2.72
N PHE A 107 10.20 -46.71 -2.33
CA PHE A 107 9.54 -46.57 -1.03
C PHE A 107 10.52 -46.59 0.16
N LYS A 108 11.54 -47.44 0.11
CA LYS A 108 12.56 -47.58 1.16
C LYS A 108 13.48 -46.37 1.30
N GLU A 109 13.54 -45.53 0.28
CA GLU A 109 14.36 -44.32 0.29
C GLU A 109 13.61 -43.09 0.81
N LEU A 110 12.29 -43.20 1.01
CA LEU A 110 11.46 -42.12 1.52
C LEU A 110 11.77 -41.90 3.00
N ALA A 111 12.21 -40.69 3.33
CA ALA A 111 12.55 -40.31 4.69
C ALA A 111 12.29 -38.81 4.90
N VAL A 112 11.71 -38.46 6.04
CA VAL A 112 11.56 -37.06 6.45
C VAL A 112 12.95 -36.46 6.65
N ASN A 113 13.22 -35.36 5.96
CA ASN A 113 14.49 -34.62 6.07
C ASN A 113 14.29 -33.09 6.11
N THR A 114 13.05 -32.61 6.08
CA THR A 114 12.70 -31.19 6.09
C THR A 114 11.28 -30.98 6.62
N ASP A 115 10.84 -29.72 6.68
CA ASP A 115 9.50 -29.30 7.06
C ASP A 115 8.87 -28.36 6.02
N ASP A 116 7.60 -28.00 6.24
CA ASP A 116 6.82 -27.13 5.37
C ASP A 116 7.42 -25.73 5.21
N ASP A 117 8.00 -25.15 6.26
CA ASP A 117 8.55 -23.80 6.21
C ASP A 117 9.82 -23.76 5.35
N ALA A 118 10.67 -24.77 5.47
CA ALA A 118 11.82 -24.96 4.60
C ALA A 118 11.43 -25.23 3.14
N VAL A 119 10.36 -26.01 2.89
CA VAL A 119 9.81 -26.22 1.54
C VAL A 119 9.31 -24.90 0.94
N VAL A 120 8.54 -24.12 1.70
CA VAL A 120 8.02 -22.81 1.28
C VAL A 120 9.17 -21.86 0.96
N ALA A 121 10.17 -21.75 1.84
CA ALA A 121 11.33 -20.91 1.63
C ALA A 121 12.11 -21.32 0.37
N LEU A 122 12.34 -22.62 0.17
CA LEU A 122 13.02 -23.13 -1.02
C LEU A 122 12.27 -22.79 -2.30
N LEU A 123 10.98 -23.14 -2.39
CA LEU A 123 10.19 -22.92 -3.60
C LEU A 123 10.02 -21.43 -3.90
N SER A 124 9.82 -20.60 -2.87
CA SER A 124 9.71 -19.14 -3.01
C SER A 124 11.00 -18.53 -3.57
N ARG A 125 12.15 -18.92 -3.03
CA ARG A 125 13.46 -18.47 -3.51
C ARG A 125 13.73 -18.90 -4.95
N LEU A 126 13.42 -20.16 -5.31
CA LEU A 126 13.62 -20.66 -6.67
C LEU A 126 12.66 -20.02 -7.69
N LEU A 127 11.49 -19.56 -7.25
CA LEU A 127 10.57 -18.76 -8.06
C LEU A 127 11.02 -17.31 -8.21
N GLY A 128 11.90 -16.82 -7.34
CA GLY A 128 12.30 -15.41 -7.27
C GLY A 128 11.27 -14.53 -6.56
N ILE A 129 10.44 -15.10 -5.67
CA ILE A 129 9.57 -14.30 -4.80
C ILE A 129 10.47 -13.57 -3.79
N PRO A 130 10.41 -12.23 -3.69
CA PRO A 130 11.28 -11.47 -2.81
C PRO A 130 10.97 -11.78 -1.33
N GLU A 131 12.01 -11.92 -0.51
CA GLU A 131 11.93 -12.05 0.95
C GLU A 131 11.55 -10.69 1.57
N ASN A 132 10.28 -10.30 1.42
CA ASN A 132 9.79 -8.97 1.72
C ASN A 132 8.82 -9.01 2.92
N ARG A 133 9.23 -8.43 4.06
CA ARG A 133 8.39 -8.27 5.27
C ARG A 133 7.44 -7.10 5.14
N THR A 134 6.15 -7.33 5.32
CA THR A 134 5.18 -6.26 5.53
C THR A 134 5.15 -5.88 7.01
N ASP A 135 5.76 -4.75 7.37
CA ASP A 135 5.72 -4.27 8.75
C ASP A 135 4.30 -3.84 9.14
N VAL A 136 3.63 -4.67 9.94
CA VAL A 136 2.37 -4.32 10.59
C VAL A 136 2.68 -3.69 11.96
N ALA A 137 2.04 -2.57 12.28
CA ALA A 137 2.19 -1.92 13.58
C ALA A 137 1.77 -2.86 14.73
N ILE A 138 2.58 -2.90 15.79
CA ILE A 138 2.52 -3.79 16.97
C ILE A 138 1.14 -3.77 17.69
N GLU A 139 0.32 -2.74 17.46
CA GLU A 139 -1.01 -2.58 18.07
C GLU A 139 -2.14 -3.37 17.38
N HIS A 140 -1.86 -4.03 16.25
CA HIS A 140 -2.80 -4.94 15.61
C HIS A 140 -2.48 -6.40 15.95
N SER A 141 -3.51 -7.22 16.18
CA SER A 141 -3.43 -8.69 16.36
C SER A 141 -3.05 -9.45 15.08
N ARG A 142 -2.23 -8.84 14.22
CA ARG A 142 -1.93 -9.28 12.85
C ARG A 142 -0.49 -9.76 12.78
N GLU A 143 -0.26 -10.87 12.08
CA GLU A 143 1.08 -11.31 11.70
C GLU A 143 1.54 -10.53 10.45
N SER A 144 2.82 -10.14 10.42
CA SER A 144 3.50 -9.63 9.22
C SER A 144 3.42 -10.70 8.11
N TYR A 145 2.98 -10.33 6.90
CA TYR A 145 2.93 -11.25 5.77
C TYR A 145 4.20 -11.14 4.92
N ASP A 146 4.94 -12.24 4.81
CA ASP A 146 5.97 -12.43 3.79
C ASP A 146 5.30 -13.05 2.55
N ALA A 147 5.31 -12.33 1.42
CA ALA A 147 4.90 -12.92 0.15
C ALA A 147 5.76 -14.17 -0.12
N ASN A 148 5.11 -15.28 -0.47
CA ASN A 148 5.75 -16.59 -0.58
C ASN A 148 4.91 -17.48 -1.51
N VAL A 149 5.41 -18.69 -1.81
CA VAL A 149 4.79 -19.62 -2.76
C VAL A 149 3.33 -19.96 -2.43
N LYS A 150 2.91 -19.94 -1.16
CA LYS A 150 1.51 -20.21 -0.76
C LYS A 150 0.53 -19.20 -1.35
N HIS A 151 0.96 -17.96 -1.54
CA HIS A 151 0.14 -16.91 -2.13
C HIS A 151 -0.07 -17.09 -3.64
N THR A 152 0.67 -18.00 -4.28
CA THR A 152 0.45 -18.33 -5.70
C THR A 152 -0.74 -19.28 -5.88
N TYR A 153 -1.14 -20.03 -4.85
CA TYR A 153 -2.21 -21.04 -4.95
C TYR A 153 -3.52 -20.48 -5.50
N TYR A 154 -3.83 -19.21 -5.21
CA TYR A 154 -5.02 -18.50 -5.70
C TYR A 154 -5.14 -18.49 -7.23
N TYR A 155 -4.01 -18.57 -7.92
CA TYR A 155 -3.90 -18.41 -9.38
C TYR A 155 -3.50 -19.73 -10.08
N LEU A 156 -3.23 -20.81 -9.34
CA LEU A 156 -2.76 -22.08 -9.88
C LEU A 156 -3.84 -23.16 -9.95
N PHE A 157 -4.92 -23.01 -9.20
CA PHE A 157 -5.97 -24.02 -9.07
C PHE A 157 -7.35 -23.45 -9.38
N GLN A 158 -8.05 -24.07 -10.31
CA GLN A 158 -9.47 -23.83 -10.58
C GLN A 158 -10.24 -25.12 -10.28
N LYS A 159 -10.67 -25.30 -9.03
CA LYS A 159 -11.41 -26.50 -8.57
C LYS A 159 -12.83 -26.52 -9.13
N GLN A 160 -13.42 -27.71 -9.27
CA GLN A 160 -14.77 -27.92 -9.83
C GLN A 160 -15.82 -26.93 -9.29
N GLY A 161 -15.90 -26.77 -7.96
CA GLY A 161 -16.89 -25.88 -7.32
C GLY A 161 -16.67 -24.36 -7.55
N ILE A 162 -15.54 -23.97 -8.13
CA ILE A 162 -15.20 -22.57 -8.44
C ILE A 162 -15.39 -22.29 -9.93
N VAL A 163 -15.24 -23.29 -10.80
CA VAL A 163 -15.37 -23.17 -12.26
C VAL A 163 -16.58 -22.34 -12.69
N ALA A 164 -17.75 -22.57 -12.08
CA ALA A 164 -19.00 -21.90 -12.41
C ALA A 164 -19.50 -20.97 -11.28
N ASN A 165 -18.61 -20.52 -10.40
CA ASN A 165 -19.00 -19.72 -9.25
C ASN A 165 -19.18 -18.24 -9.64
N LYS A 166 -20.28 -17.63 -9.22
CA LYS A 166 -20.57 -16.22 -9.54
C LYS A 166 -19.97 -15.23 -8.55
N ASP A 167 -19.72 -15.66 -7.31
CA ASP A 167 -19.40 -14.78 -6.17
C ASP A 167 -17.89 -14.74 -5.86
N GLN A 168 -17.17 -15.78 -6.24
CA GLN A 168 -15.73 -15.95 -6.02
C GLN A 168 -15.00 -15.96 -7.35
N LEU A 169 -13.86 -15.27 -7.50
CA LEU A 169 -13.04 -15.30 -8.72
C LEU A 169 -11.82 -16.22 -8.58
N PHE A 170 -11.09 -16.14 -7.46
CA PHE A 170 -9.87 -16.90 -7.23
C PHE A 170 -10.06 -18.00 -6.20
N TYR A 171 -9.21 -19.02 -6.25
CA TYR A 171 -9.21 -20.09 -5.24
C TYR A 171 -9.04 -19.52 -3.82
N ARG A 172 -9.76 -20.08 -2.83
CA ARG A 172 -9.73 -19.69 -1.39
C ARG A 172 -10.07 -18.23 -1.06
N GLN A 173 -10.46 -17.42 -2.03
CA GLN A 173 -10.80 -16.01 -1.82
C GLN A 173 -11.89 -15.79 -0.75
N ASN A 174 -12.81 -16.74 -0.54
CA ASN A 174 -13.88 -16.61 0.46
C ASN A 174 -13.46 -16.97 1.89
N GLU A 175 -12.25 -17.51 2.10
CA GLU A 175 -11.75 -17.83 3.45
C GLU A 175 -11.33 -16.57 4.21
N ALA A 176 -11.34 -16.63 5.54
CA ALA A 176 -10.96 -15.51 6.39
C ALA A 176 -9.54 -15.02 6.07
N PHE A 177 -9.36 -13.70 6.04
CA PHE A 177 -8.10 -12.99 5.75
C PHE A 177 -7.55 -13.14 4.32
N GLN A 178 -8.00 -14.13 3.53
CA GLN A 178 -7.48 -14.35 2.17
C GLN A 178 -7.78 -13.24 1.17
N PRO A 179 -8.96 -12.56 1.16
CA PRO A 179 -9.15 -11.40 0.30
C PRO A 179 -8.08 -10.32 0.51
N GLN A 180 -7.69 -10.10 1.76
CA GLN A 180 -6.67 -9.11 2.07
C GLN A 180 -5.29 -9.60 1.65
N ALA A 181 -4.96 -10.87 1.93
CA ALA A 181 -3.71 -11.47 1.46
C ALA A 181 -3.55 -11.37 -0.07
N ILE A 182 -4.63 -11.59 -0.84
CA ILE A 182 -4.61 -11.41 -2.30
C ILE A 182 -4.29 -9.96 -2.68
N ARG A 183 -4.97 -8.98 -2.06
CA ARG A 183 -4.74 -7.54 -2.34
C ARG A 183 -3.31 -7.12 -2.02
N ASP A 184 -2.74 -7.65 -0.94
CA ASP A 184 -1.41 -7.28 -0.46
C ASP A 184 -0.30 -7.98 -1.26
N THR A 185 -0.50 -9.25 -1.64
CA THR A 185 0.56 -10.07 -2.27
C THR A 185 0.52 -10.09 -3.79
N LEU A 186 -0.63 -9.87 -4.43
CA LEU A 186 -0.71 -9.84 -5.89
C LEU A 186 0.19 -8.75 -6.51
N PRO A 187 0.23 -7.50 -6.01
CA PRO A 187 1.14 -6.49 -6.54
C PRO A 187 2.62 -6.92 -6.47
N ILE A 188 3.02 -7.58 -5.38
CA ILE A 188 4.37 -8.13 -5.21
C ILE A 188 4.63 -9.24 -6.23
N LEU A 189 3.69 -10.17 -6.40
CA LEU A 189 3.79 -11.25 -7.37
C LEU A 189 3.77 -10.74 -8.82
N LEU A 190 3.16 -9.58 -9.09
CA LEU A 190 3.20 -8.89 -10.38
C LEU A 190 4.48 -8.05 -10.56
N SER A 191 5.43 -8.13 -9.63
CA SER A 191 6.69 -7.39 -9.63
C SER A 191 6.52 -5.85 -9.61
N ILE A 192 5.42 -5.38 -9.03
CA ILE A 192 5.14 -3.96 -8.79
C ILE A 192 5.59 -3.67 -7.36
N SER A 193 6.87 -3.34 -7.22
CA SER A 193 7.61 -3.20 -5.97
C SER A 193 6.91 -2.29 -4.94
N SER A 194 6.18 -2.86 -3.98
CA SER A 194 5.36 -2.09 -3.03
C SER A 194 5.90 -1.95 -1.61
N ASN A 195 7.02 -2.57 -1.22
CA ASN A 195 7.41 -2.56 0.19
C ASN A 195 8.08 -1.27 0.67
N ASP A 196 8.82 -0.56 -0.18
CA ASP A 196 9.41 0.73 0.21
C ASP A 196 8.31 1.73 0.57
N ARG A 197 7.20 1.76 -0.19
CA ARG A 197 6.13 2.73 0.03
C ARG A 197 5.41 2.52 1.36
N TYR A 198 4.96 1.31 1.67
CA TYR A 198 4.22 1.06 2.91
C TYR A 198 5.10 1.31 4.14
N GLU A 199 6.38 0.93 4.07
CA GLU A 199 7.35 1.24 5.12
C GLU A 199 7.60 2.75 5.23
N LEU A 200 7.75 3.45 4.10
CA LEU A 200 7.89 4.90 4.04
C LEU A 200 6.64 5.64 4.56
N GLU A 201 5.43 5.17 4.25
CA GLU A 201 4.15 5.73 4.72
C GLU A 201 3.94 5.46 6.23
N ALA A 202 4.34 4.29 6.73
CA ALA A 202 4.35 4.00 8.16
C ALA A 202 5.35 4.89 8.90
N LYS A 203 6.58 5.00 8.39
CA LYS A 203 7.62 5.91 8.90
C LYS A 203 7.16 7.37 8.86
N LEU A 204 6.48 7.78 7.80
CA LEU A 204 5.93 9.12 7.64
C LEU A 204 4.84 9.41 8.69
N ARG A 205 3.88 8.49 8.85
CA ARG A 205 2.84 8.62 9.89
C ARG A 205 3.43 8.70 11.29
N ALA A 206 4.45 7.88 11.60
CA ALA A 206 5.15 7.92 12.88
C ALA A 206 5.86 9.27 13.08
N ALA A 207 6.63 9.73 12.08
CA ALA A 207 7.34 11.01 12.13
C ALA A 207 6.38 12.22 12.24
N GLN A 208 5.23 12.20 11.56
CA GLN A 208 4.21 13.25 11.66
C GLN A 208 3.59 13.29 13.07
N ARG A 209 3.36 12.13 13.71
CA ARG A 209 2.89 12.06 15.10
C ARG A 209 3.94 12.63 16.06
N GLU A 210 5.21 12.25 15.90
CA GLU A 210 6.33 12.78 16.69
C GLU A 210 6.44 14.31 16.54
N LEU A 211 6.36 14.83 15.32
CA LEU A 211 6.41 16.25 15.02
C LEU A 211 5.27 17.01 15.72
N LYS A 212 4.04 16.48 15.66
CA LYS A 212 2.87 17.09 16.31
C LYS A 212 3.03 17.14 17.84
N LEU A 213 3.56 16.07 18.44
CA LEU A 213 3.78 16.01 19.88
C LEU A 213 4.90 16.98 20.31
N ASN A 214 6.00 17.01 19.55
CA ASN A 214 7.10 17.94 19.79
C ASN A 214 6.68 19.41 19.62
N ALA A 215 5.84 19.73 18.63
CA ALA A 215 5.29 21.07 18.45
C ALA A 215 4.51 21.56 19.68
N LYS A 216 3.70 20.69 20.29
CA LYS A 216 2.96 21.01 21.52
C LYS A 216 3.90 21.26 22.71
N LEU A 217 4.96 20.47 22.85
CA LEU A 217 5.97 20.66 23.91
C LEU A 217 6.78 21.94 23.71
N LEU A 218 7.08 22.30 22.45
CA LEU A 218 7.77 23.53 22.11
C LEU A 218 6.92 24.76 22.46
N GLU A 219 5.62 24.72 22.17
CA GLU A 219 4.66 25.77 22.55
C GLU A 219 4.60 25.94 24.07
N GLN A 220 4.50 24.85 24.83
CA GLN A 220 4.55 24.88 26.30
C GLN A 220 5.85 25.47 26.85
N ALA A 221 6.99 25.17 26.24
CA ALA A 221 8.28 25.72 26.65
C ALA A 221 8.36 27.24 26.38
N ARG A 222 7.80 27.71 25.26
CA ARG A 222 7.69 29.15 24.94
C ARG A 222 6.80 29.87 25.95
N ASP A 223 5.61 29.34 26.21
CA ASP A 223 4.67 29.91 27.19
C ASP A 223 5.29 30.02 28.60
N ALA A 224 6.06 29.01 29.01
CA ALA A 224 6.75 29.01 30.30
C ALA A 224 7.81 30.12 30.39
N ILE A 225 8.58 30.32 29.32
CA ILE A 225 9.59 31.39 29.23
C ILE A 225 8.92 32.77 29.22
N ASP A 226 7.89 32.97 28.41
CA ASP A 226 7.14 34.23 28.36
C ASP A 226 6.56 34.58 29.74
N THR A 227 5.99 33.59 30.43
CA THR A 227 5.47 33.76 31.79
C THR A 227 6.58 34.13 32.78
N SER A 228 7.76 33.52 32.66
CA SER A 228 8.92 33.81 33.50
C SER A 228 9.45 35.23 33.25
N GLN A 229 9.58 35.64 31.99
CA GLN A 229 9.99 37.00 31.61
C GLN A 229 9.02 38.05 32.15
N GLN A 230 7.71 37.81 32.06
CA GLN A 230 6.70 38.73 32.57
C GLN A 230 6.73 38.89 34.09
N LYS A 231 6.94 37.78 34.80
CA LYS A 231 7.18 37.83 36.26
C LYS A 231 8.43 38.64 36.59
N GLY A 232 9.50 38.47 35.82
CA GLY A 232 10.73 39.27 35.96
C GLY A 232 10.49 40.76 35.74
N ILE A 233 9.81 41.15 34.66
CA ILE A 233 9.47 42.54 34.34
C ILE A 233 8.56 43.15 35.43
N SER A 234 7.57 42.40 35.89
CA SER A 234 6.68 42.81 36.98
C SER A 234 7.46 43.08 38.28
N LEU A 235 8.30 42.15 38.71
CA LEU A 235 9.14 42.30 39.91
C LEU A 235 10.14 43.46 39.78
N PHE A 236 10.69 43.67 38.60
CA PHE A 236 11.59 44.79 38.33
C PHE A 236 10.85 46.14 38.39
N SER A 237 9.62 46.21 37.89
CA SER A 237 8.78 47.41 38.02
C SER A 237 8.43 47.69 39.48
N GLU A 238 8.00 46.67 40.24
CA GLU A 238 7.73 46.78 41.68
C GLU A 238 8.97 47.28 42.43
N ALA A 239 10.15 46.70 42.18
CA ALA A 239 11.42 47.07 42.81
C ALA A 239 11.82 48.52 42.55
N LYS A 240 11.52 49.05 41.36
CA LYS A 240 11.70 50.48 41.08
C LYS A 240 10.73 51.36 41.88
N VAL A 241 9.45 50.97 41.99
CA VAL A 241 8.44 51.76 42.72
C VAL A 241 8.76 51.85 44.21
N VAL A 242 9.17 50.75 44.83
CA VAL A 242 9.55 50.75 46.26
C VAL A 242 10.93 51.37 46.53
N GLY A 243 11.65 51.80 45.49
CA GLY A 243 12.94 52.49 45.60
C GLY A 243 14.15 51.59 45.85
N ILE A 244 14.06 50.29 45.51
CA ILE A 244 15.19 49.35 45.59
C ILE A 244 16.16 49.56 44.42
N ILE A 245 15.65 49.85 43.23
CA ILE A 245 16.43 50.03 42.01
C ILE A 245 16.43 51.51 41.61
N THR A 246 17.59 52.17 41.69
CA THR A 246 17.81 53.57 41.30
C THR A 246 18.25 53.70 39.83
N PRO A 247 18.13 54.90 39.20
CA PRO A 247 18.57 55.14 37.82
C PRO A 247 20.05 54.81 37.58
N GLU A 248 20.89 54.95 38.61
CA GLU A 248 22.33 54.69 38.59
C GLU A 248 22.67 53.19 38.46
N ASN A 249 21.75 52.30 38.85
CA ASN A 249 21.88 50.83 38.74
C ASN A 249 21.20 50.24 37.48
N GLN A 250 20.84 51.06 36.49
CA GLN A 250 20.13 50.62 35.27
C GLN A 250 21.01 49.98 34.19
N GLN A 251 22.33 50.03 34.30
CA GLN A 251 23.22 49.51 33.25
C GLN A 251 23.77 48.12 33.56
N ALA A 252 23.31 47.11 32.81
CA ALA A 252 24.17 46.17 32.06
C ALA A 252 23.37 45.04 31.38
N GLY A 253 23.60 44.86 30.07
CA GLY A 253 23.49 43.56 29.38
C GLY A 253 22.11 43.13 28.82
N PRO A 254 22.10 42.18 27.87
CA PRO A 254 20.89 41.62 27.24
C PRO A 254 19.94 40.89 28.23
N ASP A 255 20.42 40.54 29.43
CA ASP A 255 19.64 39.99 30.56
C ASP A 255 19.32 41.05 31.64
N GLY A 256 19.37 42.35 31.31
CA GLY A 256 19.42 43.45 32.28
C GLY A 256 18.31 43.52 33.34
N VAL A 257 17.17 42.86 33.13
CA VAL A 257 16.12 42.70 34.15
C VAL A 257 16.56 41.73 35.24
N ILE A 258 17.12 40.56 34.89
CA ILE A 258 17.53 39.53 35.86
C ILE A 258 18.74 40.00 36.68
N ASP A 259 19.71 40.67 36.05
CA ASP A 259 20.89 41.18 36.76
C ASP A 259 20.54 42.34 37.71
N ALA A 260 19.60 43.19 37.32
CA ALA A 260 19.08 44.22 38.22
C ALA A 260 18.30 43.62 39.40
N LEU A 261 17.54 42.54 39.18
CA LEU A 261 16.89 41.78 40.25
C LEU A 261 17.89 41.09 41.19
N ARG A 262 19.02 40.58 40.69
CA ARG A 262 20.10 40.04 41.53
C ARG A 262 20.74 41.12 42.40
N THR A 263 20.92 42.31 41.84
CA THR A 263 21.45 43.48 42.58
C THR A 263 20.48 43.94 43.67
N ALA A 264 19.16 43.86 43.41
CA ALA A 264 18.11 44.18 44.37
C ALA A 264 18.14 43.31 45.65
N LEU A 265 18.74 42.11 45.61
CA LEU A 265 18.91 41.26 46.81
C LEU A 265 19.91 41.83 47.82
N GLN A 266 20.78 42.75 47.41
CA GLN A 266 21.79 43.38 48.29
C GLN A 266 21.27 44.65 48.98
N TRP A 267 19.99 44.99 48.77
CA TRP A 267 19.37 46.19 49.28
C TRP A 267 19.39 46.29 50.82
N LYS A 268 19.54 47.51 51.33
CA LYS A 268 19.47 47.86 52.76
C LYS A 268 18.50 49.02 52.99
N PRO A 269 17.83 49.09 54.16
CA PRO A 269 16.88 50.17 54.46
C PRO A 269 17.55 51.55 54.43
N ALA A 270 17.00 52.47 53.63
CA ALA A 270 17.45 53.86 53.53
C ALA A 270 16.24 54.81 53.45
N SER A 271 16.44 56.11 53.71
CA SER A 271 15.39 57.12 53.52
C SER A 271 15.20 57.40 52.03
N VAL A 272 14.08 56.93 51.47
CA VAL A 272 13.76 57.09 50.05
C VAL A 272 12.94 58.38 49.84
N PRO A 273 13.28 59.24 48.86
CA PRO A 273 12.44 60.39 48.49
C PRO A 273 11.08 59.95 47.93
N ASP A 274 10.04 60.76 48.14
CA ASP A 274 8.74 60.56 47.48
C ASP A 274 8.90 60.58 45.95
N ASP A 275 8.33 59.58 45.29
CA ASP A 275 8.30 59.52 43.82
C ASP A 275 7.03 60.24 43.34
N ASP A 276 7.21 61.18 42.41
CA ASP A 276 6.12 61.92 41.80
C ASP A 276 5.27 60.96 40.96
N GLY A 277 3.96 60.87 41.26
CA GLY A 277 2.99 59.96 40.62
C GLY A 277 2.82 60.04 39.10
N GLN A 278 3.74 60.67 38.36
CA GLN A 278 3.79 60.79 36.90
C GLN A 278 4.12 59.49 36.16
N ARG A 279 4.67 58.46 36.83
CA ARG A 279 5.10 57.21 36.16
C ARG A 279 3.95 56.37 35.63
N ILE A 280 2.86 56.26 36.39
CA ILE A 280 1.65 55.53 35.96
C ILE A 280 1.08 56.18 34.69
N SER A 281 0.97 57.51 34.68
CA SER A 281 0.48 58.26 33.51
C SER A 281 1.35 58.07 32.26
N ARG A 282 2.69 58.03 32.41
CA ARG A 282 3.60 57.74 31.27
C ARG A 282 3.40 56.33 30.71
N LEU A 283 3.23 55.32 31.57
CA LEU A 283 2.99 53.94 31.14
C LEU A 283 1.64 53.79 30.41
N GLU A 284 0.59 54.48 30.88
CA GLU A 284 -0.71 54.51 30.22
C GLU A 284 -0.65 55.15 28.82
N GLU A 285 0.10 56.25 28.67
CA GLU A 285 0.34 56.91 27.38
C GLU A 285 1.11 55.99 26.42
N GLU A 286 2.17 55.32 26.88
CA GLU A 286 2.96 54.37 26.08
C GLU A 286 2.10 53.18 25.60
N ILE A 287 1.26 52.60 26.47
CA ILE A 287 0.34 51.50 26.09
C ILE A 287 -0.68 51.97 25.05
N SER A 288 -1.22 53.18 25.21
CA SER A 288 -2.17 53.77 24.25
C SER A 288 -1.54 53.90 22.86
N GLN A 289 -0.29 54.38 22.80
CA GLN A 289 0.45 54.49 21.55
C GLN A 289 0.73 53.12 20.91
N LEU A 290 1.23 52.14 21.69
CA LEU A 290 1.47 50.78 21.18
C LEU A 290 0.20 50.10 20.66
N ARG A 291 -0.96 50.33 21.30
CA ARG A 291 -2.27 49.83 20.80
C ARG A 291 -2.70 50.48 19.50
N LYS A 292 -2.24 51.70 19.19
CA LYS A 292 -2.44 52.35 17.89
C LYS A 292 -1.53 51.71 16.84
N ASP A 293 -0.26 51.53 17.17
CA ASP A 293 0.73 50.91 16.29
C ASP A 293 0.33 49.47 15.91
N ARG A 294 -0.18 48.69 16.87
CA ARG A 294 -0.73 47.34 16.63
C ARG A 294 -1.86 47.35 15.61
N ARG A 295 -2.79 48.31 15.73
CA ARG A 295 -3.93 48.42 14.82
C ARG A 295 -3.47 48.76 13.40
N GLU A 296 -2.48 49.64 13.27
CA GLU A 296 -1.89 49.97 11.97
C GLU A 296 -1.16 48.78 11.34
N ALA A 297 -0.36 48.04 12.12
CA ALA A 297 0.34 46.84 11.65
C ALA A 297 -0.63 45.72 11.26
N GLN A 298 -1.64 45.45 12.09
CA GLN A 298 -2.66 44.44 11.79
C GLN A 298 -3.45 44.77 10.52
N SER A 299 -3.80 46.04 10.30
CA SER A 299 -4.48 46.47 9.09
C SER A 299 -3.64 46.20 7.83
N LYS A 300 -2.31 46.34 7.90
CA LYS A 300 -1.40 46.00 6.80
C LYS A 300 -1.35 44.49 6.53
N VAL A 301 -1.35 43.66 7.58
CA VAL A 301 -1.41 42.20 7.47
C VAL A 301 -2.71 41.75 6.80
N ASP A 302 -3.85 42.27 7.25
CA ASP A 302 -5.16 41.88 6.73
C ASP A 302 -5.30 42.26 5.25
N ALA A 303 -4.82 43.45 4.87
CA ALA A 303 -4.78 43.89 3.47
C ALA A 303 -3.88 42.99 2.61
N ALA A 304 -2.70 42.62 3.11
CA ALA A 304 -1.77 41.73 2.39
C ALA A 304 -2.30 40.30 2.26
N ARG A 305 -2.98 39.76 3.29
CA ARG A 305 -3.64 38.44 3.23
C ARG A 305 -4.81 38.44 2.26
N GLN A 306 -5.62 39.51 2.25
CA GLN A 306 -6.70 39.65 1.28
C GLN A 306 -6.16 39.73 -0.16
N PHE A 307 -5.05 40.44 -0.37
CA PHE A 307 -4.35 40.49 -1.65
C PHE A 307 -3.83 39.10 -2.06
N SER A 308 -3.16 38.38 -1.16
CA SER A 308 -2.67 37.01 -1.40
C SER A 308 -3.79 36.04 -1.79
N LYS A 309 -4.94 36.12 -1.11
CA LYS A 309 -6.10 35.26 -1.39
C LYS A 309 -6.69 35.53 -2.78
N ARG A 310 -6.78 36.81 -3.17
CA ARG A 310 -7.24 37.20 -4.51
C ARG A 310 -6.24 36.79 -5.59
N ALA A 311 -4.94 36.93 -5.33
CA ALA A 311 -3.88 36.50 -6.23
C ALA A 311 -3.90 34.97 -6.46
N GLY A 312 -4.11 34.17 -5.41
CA GLY A 312 -4.24 32.71 -5.55
C GLY A 312 -5.49 32.26 -6.31
N GLY A 313 -6.61 32.97 -6.17
CA GLY A 313 -7.82 32.72 -6.98
C GLY A 313 -7.59 33.00 -8.47
N PHE A 314 -6.94 34.13 -8.78
CA PHE A 314 -6.52 34.46 -10.14
C PHE A 314 -5.54 33.44 -10.71
N GLU A 315 -4.55 32.98 -9.92
CA GLU A 315 -3.58 31.96 -10.34
C GLU A 315 -4.26 30.64 -10.68
N SER A 316 -5.19 30.15 -9.85
CA SER A 316 -5.92 28.90 -10.11
C SER A 316 -6.73 28.98 -11.41
N GLU A 317 -7.39 30.11 -11.65
CA GLU A 317 -8.20 30.31 -12.86
C GLU A 317 -7.31 30.47 -14.10
N ALA A 318 -6.20 31.20 -13.99
CA ALA A 318 -5.20 31.35 -15.04
C ALA A 318 -4.49 30.01 -15.36
N LEU A 319 -4.22 29.18 -14.35
CA LEU A 319 -3.64 27.85 -14.53
C LEU A 319 -4.61 26.94 -15.29
N GLU A 320 -5.88 26.94 -14.93
CA GLU A 320 -6.91 26.15 -15.61
C GLU A 320 -7.11 26.62 -17.07
N GLN A 321 -7.14 27.93 -17.31
CA GLN A 321 -7.18 28.48 -18.67
C GLN A 321 -5.94 28.12 -19.48
N LYS A 322 -4.77 28.19 -18.85
CA LYS A 322 -3.50 27.76 -19.46
C LYS A 322 -3.52 26.27 -19.79
N ASP A 323 -3.94 25.39 -18.91
CA ASP A 323 -3.98 23.94 -19.17
C ASP A 323 -4.93 23.60 -20.32
N ARG A 324 -6.10 24.25 -20.37
CA ARG A 324 -7.05 24.13 -21.49
C ARG A 324 -6.41 24.57 -22.81
N LEU A 325 -5.67 25.69 -22.82
CA LEU A 325 -5.02 26.23 -24.00
C LEU A 325 -3.70 25.51 -24.36
N ALA A 326 -3.00 24.92 -23.38
CA ALA A 326 -1.72 24.23 -23.54
C ALA A 326 -1.86 22.91 -24.31
N SER A 327 -3.09 22.40 -24.47
CA SER A 327 -3.39 21.31 -25.40
C SER A 327 -2.96 21.64 -26.84
N ILE A 328 -2.91 22.92 -27.23
CA ILE A 328 -2.33 23.34 -28.53
C ILE A 328 -0.83 23.00 -28.62
N LYS A 329 -0.15 22.88 -27.48
CA LYS A 329 1.28 22.56 -27.40
C LYS A 329 1.57 21.05 -27.41
N ALA A 330 0.55 20.19 -27.33
CA ALA A 330 0.69 18.73 -27.37
C ALA A 330 0.84 18.16 -28.79
N LEU A 331 0.80 19.03 -29.80
CA LEU A 331 0.97 18.65 -31.19
C LEU A 331 2.44 18.24 -31.47
N PRO A 332 2.70 17.26 -32.34
CA PRO A 332 4.07 16.89 -32.69
C PRO A 332 4.82 18.07 -33.32
N LYS A 333 5.99 18.38 -32.78
CA LYS A 333 6.94 19.32 -33.38
C LYS A 333 8.04 18.55 -34.10
N ASN A 334 8.42 19.02 -35.27
CA ASN A 334 9.63 18.57 -35.92
C ASN A 334 10.85 19.05 -35.09
N PRO A 335 11.72 18.15 -34.60
CA PRO A 335 12.87 18.53 -33.77
C PRO A 335 13.88 19.43 -34.48
N ASP A 336 13.99 19.30 -35.81
CA ASP A 336 15.03 19.98 -36.60
C ASP A 336 14.60 21.41 -37.02
N THR A 337 13.29 21.63 -37.22
CA THR A 337 12.75 22.93 -37.66
C THR A 337 11.96 23.67 -36.60
N GLY A 338 11.50 22.98 -35.55
CA GLY A 338 10.67 23.54 -34.48
C GLY A 338 9.21 23.81 -34.88
N GLU A 339 8.84 23.49 -36.11
CA GLU A 339 7.49 23.68 -36.67
C GLU A 339 6.53 22.58 -36.20
N TRP A 340 5.24 22.93 -36.09
CA TRP A 340 4.18 21.98 -35.77
C TRP A 340 3.83 21.15 -37.01
N GLN A 341 3.98 19.83 -36.96
CA GLN A 341 3.79 18.99 -38.13
C GLN A 341 3.34 17.57 -37.76
N TRP A 342 2.11 17.21 -38.18
CA TRP A 342 1.70 15.81 -38.26
C TRP A 342 2.38 15.14 -39.46
N PRO A 343 2.69 13.83 -39.42
CA PRO A 343 3.38 13.12 -40.51
C PRO A 343 2.69 13.21 -41.89
N PHE A 344 1.42 13.62 -41.92
CA PHE A 344 0.55 13.65 -43.09
C PHE A 344 -0.13 15.03 -43.29
N CYS A 345 0.36 16.10 -42.67
CA CYS A 345 -0.17 17.46 -42.84
C CYS A 345 0.92 18.47 -43.22
N GLU A 346 0.49 19.59 -43.80
CA GLU A 346 1.36 20.75 -44.06
C GLU A 346 1.89 21.34 -42.75
N ALA A 347 3.08 21.93 -42.81
CA ALA A 347 3.69 22.61 -41.68
C ALA A 347 2.78 23.74 -41.18
N ASN A 348 2.61 23.83 -39.85
CA ASN A 348 1.80 24.86 -39.21
C ASN A 348 0.35 24.94 -39.73
N LEU A 349 -0.23 23.81 -40.16
CA LEU A 349 -1.58 23.75 -40.72
C LEU A 349 -2.59 24.53 -39.84
N ALA A 350 -3.24 25.52 -40.45
CA ALA A 350 -4.25 26.39 -39.85
C ALA A 350 -3.78 27.25 -38.65
N LEU A 351 -2.48 27.31 -38.34
CA LEU A 351 -1.94 28.19 -37.29
C LEU A 351 -1.94 29.68 -37.68
N GLU A 352 -2.00 29.99 -38.98
CA GLU A 352 -2.22 31.36 -39.48
C GLU A 352 -3.70 31.77 -39.46
N SER A 353 -4.60 30.89 -39.08
CA SER A 353 -6.02 31.25 -38.96
C SER A 353 -6.21 32.33 -37.89
N PRO A 354 -7.17 33.26 -38.06
CA PRO A 354 -7.46 34.29 -37.06
C PRO A 354 -7.72 33.71 -35.66
N VAL A 355 -8.35 32.54 -35.58
CA VAL A 355 -8.66 31.85 -34.32
C VAL A 355 -7.38 31.34 -33.64
N ALA A 356 -6.49 30.68 -34.39
CA ALA A 356 -5.23 30.18 -33.84
C ALA A 356 -4.31 31.31 -33.36
N GLN A 357 -4.25 32.42 -34.10
CA GLN A 357 -3.49 33.61 -33.68
C GLN A 357 -4.02 34.22 -32.38
N VAL A 358 -5.34 34.29 -32.22
CA VAL A 358 -5.97 34.78 -30.97
C VAL A 358 -5.63 33.85 -29.80
N LEU A 359 -5.76 32.53 -29.96
CA LEU A 359 -5.47 31.56 -28.89
C LEU A 359 -3.99 31.54 -28.49
N LEU A 360 -3.07 31.60 -29.46
CA LEU A 360 -1.63 31.66 -29.19
C LEU A 360 -1.23 32.97 -28.51
N LYS A 361 -1.85 34.09 -28.90
CA LYS A 361 -1.65 35.39 -28.25
C LYS A 361 -2.18 35.40 -26.82
N GLU A 362 -3.33 34.79 -26.58
CA GLU A 362 -3.93 34.67 -25.24
C GLU A 362 -3.07 33.79 -24.33
N LEU A 363 -2.61 32.64 -24.84
CA LEU A 363 -1.67 31.77 -24.12
C LEU A 363 -0.36 32.49 -23.77
N ALA A 364 0.18 33.30 -24.69
CA ALA A 364 1.38 34.10 -24.44
C ALA A 364 1.14 35.22 -23.42
N SER A 365 -0.05 35.83 -23.41
CA SER A 365 -0.45 36.82 -22.39
C SER A 365 -0.55 36.17 -21.01
N LEU A 366 -1.25 35.03 -20.91
CA LEU A 366 -1.39 34.25 -19.68
C LEU A 366 -0.03 33.78 -19.14
N ASP A 367 0.87 33.29 -20.00
CA ASP A 367 2.24 32.90 -19.59
C ASP A 367 3.01 34.10 -19.02
N LYS A 368 2.88 35.29 -19.62
CA LYS A 368 3.53 36.52 -19.14
C LYS A 368 2.95 36.97 -17.80
N GLU A 369 1.63 37.00 -17.67
CA GLU A 369 0.91 37.38 -16.44
C GLU A 369 1.20 36.42 -15.29
N MET A 370 1.19 35.10 -15.54
CA MET A 370 1.59 34.10 -14.54
C MET A 370 3.04 34.27 -14.08
N SER A 371 3.97 34.56 -14.98
CA SER A 371 5.39 34.75 -14.60
C SER A 371 5.57 35.93 -13.64
N ILE A 372 4.77 37.00 -13.83
CA ILE A 372 4.78 38.18 -12.98
C ILE A 372 4.22 37.85 -11.60
N VAL A 373 3.09 37.12 -11.54
CA VAL A 373 2.46 36.69 -10.28
C VAL A 373 3.35 35.71 -9.50
N ALA A 374 3.92 34.70 -10.18
CA ALA A 374 4.83 33.73 -9.59
C ALA A 374 6.10 34.40 -9.02
N GLY A 375 6.63 35.43 -9.70
CA GLY A 375 7.79 36.20 -9.22
C GLY A 375 7.49 37.15 -8.05
N GLN A 376 6.23 37.54 -7.83
CA GLN A 376 5.83 38.41 -6.73
C GLN A 376 5.45 37.66 -5.44
N ARG A 377 5.09 36.38 -5.54
CA ARG A 377 4.68 35.55 -4.39
C ARG A 377 5.74 35.43 -3.28
N PRO A 378 7.02 35.14 -3.57
CA PRO A 378 8.04 35.09 -2.52
C PRO A 378 8.24 36.43 -1.82
N LYS A 379 8.05 37.54 -2.54
CA LYS A 379 8.14 38.90 -1.98
C LYS A 379 6.95 39.21 -1.08
N LEU A 380 5.75 38.77 -1.46
CA LEU A 380 4.54 38.93 -0.65
C LEU A 380 4.59 38.06 0.62
N GLU A 381 5.05 36.81 0.50
CA GLU A 381 5.25 35.91 1.64
C GLU A 381 6.31 36.45 2.60
N ALA A 382 7.43 36.97 2.09
CA ALA A 382 8.45 37.64 2.91
C ALA A 382 7.91 38.90 3.61
N TYR A 383 7.12 39.72 2.91
CA TYR A 383 6.47 40.90 3.49
C TYR A 383 5.43 40.52 4.56
N LEU A 384 4.63 39.47 4.34
CA LEU A 384 3.68 38.95 5.31
C LEU A 384 4.38 38.46 6.57
N ALA A 385 5.48 37.70 6.42
CA ALA A 385 6.30 37.27 7.55
C ALA A 385 6.86 38.47 8.34
N GLU A 386 7.41 39.48 7.65
CA GLU A 386 7.93 40.69 8.29
C GLU A 386 6.85 41.47 9.06
N GLN A 387 5.63 41.59 8.52
CA GLN A 387 4.53 42.28 9.20
C GLN A 387 3.95 41.46 10.35
N ASP A 388 3.81 40.14 10.20
CA ASP A 388 3.36 39.26 11.29
C ASP A 388 4.38 39.28 12.45
N ASP A 389 5.68 39.36 12.16
CA ASP A 389 6.73 39.55 13.18
C ASP A 389 6.60 40.91 13.88
N LYS A 390 6.39 42.01 13.15
CA LYS A 390 6.13 43.33 13.75
C LYS A 390 4.88 43.35 14.63
N VAL A 391 3.81 42.67 14.23
CA VAL A 391 2.59 42.55 15.05
C VAL A 391 2.92 41.82 16.35
N ARG A 392 3.68 40.73 16.29
CA ARG A 392 4.12 40.00 17.50
C ARG A 392 4.97 40.88 18.41
N GLU A 393 5.97 41.58 17.88
CA GLU A 393 6.82 42.49 18.67
C GLU A 393 5.99 43.57 19.41
N VAL A 394 5.02 44.18 18.72
CA VAL A 394 4.15 45.19 19.35
C VAL A 394 3.21 44.58 20.38
N VAL A 395 2.68 43.38 20.14
CA VAL A 395 1.84 42.65 21.11
C VAL A 395 2.64 42.33 22.37
N ASP A 396 3.87 41.86 22.24
CA ASP A 396 4.75 41.55 23.36
C ASP A 396 5.12 42.82 24.14
N ALA A 397 5.40 43.94 23.44
CA ALA A 397 5.64 45.24 24.07
C ALA A 397 4.43 45.73 24.87
N ILE A 398 3.20 45.59 24.34
CA ILE A 398 1.96 45.92 25.08
C ILE A 398 1.86 45.06 26.35
N LYS A 399 2.04 43.75 26.21
CA LYS A 399 1.91 42.80 27.32
C LYS A 399 2.93 43.08 28.43
N ASN A 400 4.16 43.43 28.05
CA ASN A 400 5.21 43.83 28.99
C ASN A 400 4.88 45.14 29.71
N LYS A 401 4.40 46.16 28.98
CA LYS A 401 4.02 47.45 29.56
C LYS A 401 2.80 47.38 30.46
N GLU A 402 1.81 46.56 30.11
CA GLU A 402 0.65 46.28 30.97
C GLU A 402 1.08 45.58 32.28
N ALA A 403 2.04 44.66 32.22
CA ALA A 403 2.63 44.05 33.41
C ALA A 403 3.40 45.07 34.27
N GLU A 404 4.16 45.98 33.65
CA GLU A 404 4.84 47.08 34.36
C GLU A 404 3.85 48.01 35.08
N LEU A 405 2.75 48.37 34.41
CA LEU A 405 1.69 49.24 34.93
C LEU A 405 0.96 48.59 36.12
N SER A 406 0.52 47.34 35.95
CA SER A 406 -0.16 46.59 37.02
C SER A 406 0.73 46.43 38.26
N ALA A 407 2.01 46.12 38.05
CA ALA A 407 3.01 46.03 39.11
C ALA A 407 3.21 47.38 39.85
N ALA A 408 3.28 48.49 39.10
CA ALA A 408 3.45 49.82 39.69
C ALA A 408 2.25 50.24 40.55
N ILE A 409 1.03 49.95 40.10
CA ILE A 409 -0.21 50.21 40.84
C ILE A 409 -0.24 49.38 42.13
N ALA A 410 0.02 48.07 42.04
CA ALA A 410 0.03 47.17 43.18
C ALA A 410 1.10 47.57 44.22
N ALA A 411 2.29 47.99 43.77
CA ALA A 411 3.35 48.45 44.66
C ALA A 411 2.94 49.73 45.42
N ASN A 412 2.28 50.68 44.76
CA ASN A 412 1.77 51.90 45.41
C ASN A 412 0.69 51.59 46.47
N GLU A 413 -0.23 50.66 46.19
CA GLU A 413 -1.23 50.21 47.18
C GLU A 413 -0.57 49.57 48.41
N VAL A 414 0.45 48.73 48.20
CA VAL A 414 1.19 48.07 49.28
C VAL A 414 1.96 49.08 50.14
N ILE A 415 2.56 50.11 49.52
CA ILE A 415 3.21 51.22 50.25
C ILE A 415 2.20 51.94 51.14
N ALA A 416 1.00 52.24 50.62
CA ALA A 416 -0.06 52.90 51.36
C ALA A 416 -0.58 52.05 52.54
N GLN A 417 -0.68 50.73 52.39
CA GLN A 417 -1.15 49.81 53.44
C GLN A 417 -0.11 49.52 54.52
N MET A 418 1.18 49.44 54.18
CA MET A 418 2.25 49.01 55.10
C MET A 418 2.86 50.15 55.93
N GLY A 419 2.44 51.40 55.72
CA GLY A 419 2.82 52.58 56.50
C GLY A 419 4.27 53.04 56.36
N THR A 420 5.19 52.18 55.89
CA THR A 420 6.58 52.53 55.57
C THR A 420 7.05 51.85 54.29
N ARG A 421 7.74 52.62 53.43
CA ARG A 421 8.28 52.16 52.14
C ARG A 421 9.34 51.05 52.31
N ASN A 422 10.06 51.04 53.43
CA ASN A 422 11.05 50.01 53.76
C ASN A 422 10.43 48.62 54.01
N ASN A 423 9.22 48.54 54.58
CA ASN A 423 8.52 47.26 54.75
C ASN A 423 8.03 46.71 53.40
N ALA A 424 7.52 47.59 52.54
CA ALA A 424 7.14 47.23 51.18
C ALA A 424 8.36 46.76 50.37
N ALA A 425 9.50 47.43 50.51
CA ALA A 425 10.76 47.04 49.87
C ALA A 425 11.25 45.66 50.34
N ALA A 426 11.27 45.38 51.64
CA ALA A 426 11.68 44.07 52.17
C ALA A 426 10.82 42.91 51.63
N ARG A 427 9.50 43.13 51.46
CA ARG A 427 8.59 42.15 50.85
C ARG A 427 8.90 41.90 49.38
N VAL A 428 9.21 42.94 48.61
CA VAL A 428 9.60 42.83 47.21
C VAL A 428 10.93 42.08 47.08
N VAL A 429 11.94 42.38 47.91
CA VAL A 429 13.21 41.64 47.95
C VAL A 429 13.00 40.14 48.19
N GLY A 430 12.12 39.76 49.13
CA GLY A 430 11.80 38.35 49.38
C GLY A 430 11.16 37.64 48.19
N ARG A 431 10.27 38.31 47.45
CA ARG A 431 9.66 37.77 46.21
C ARG A 431 10.68 37.65 45.07
N ILE A 432 11.63 38.57 44.99
CA ILE A 432 12.73 38.52 44.03
C ILE A 432 13.64 37.32 44.31
N SER A 433 13.96 37.04 45.58
CA SER A 433 14.74 35.85 45.97
C SER A 433 14.06 34.56 45.49
N LEU A 434 12.78 34.40 45.80
CA LEU A 434 12.00 33.22 45.41
C LEU A 434 11.91 33.05 43.89
N PHE A 435 11.80 34.14 43.14
CA PHE A 435 11.77 34.11 41.67
C PHE A 435 13.11 33.66 41.08
N LEU A 436 14.22 34.20 41.59
CA LEU A 436 15.57 33.87 41.12
C LEU A 436 15.97 32.42 41.49
N GLU A 437 15.50 31.90 42.62
CA GLU A 437 15.69 30.48 43.01
C GLU A 437 14.99 29.50 42.05
N ASN A 438 13.89 29.91 41.41
CA ASN A 438 13.09 29.09 40.50
C ASN A 438 13.29 29.42 39.01
N PHE A 439 14.27 30.26 38.68
CA PHE A 439 14.51 30.70 37.30
C PHE A 439 15.21 29.59 36.48
N VAL A 440 14.48 29.02 35.50
CA VAL A 440 15.00 27.96 34.62
C VAL A 440 15.62 28.58 33.34
N PRO A 441 16.87 28.25 32.98
CA PRO A 441 17.53 28.81 31.78
C PRO A 441 16.92 28.38 30.44
N ASN A 442 17.09 29.20 29.40
CA ASN A 442 16.64 29.00 28.01
C ASN A 442 17.18 27.75 27.27
N ALA A 443 17.99 26.91 27.92
CA ALA A 443 18.60 25.73 27.30
C ALA A 443 17.57 24.70 26.82
N GLU A 444 16.47 24.52 27.56
CA GLU A 444 15.41 23.58 27.17
C GLU A 444 14.70 24.02 25.89
N LEU A 445 14.39 25.31 25.74
CA LEU A 445 13.76 25.85 24.53
C LEU A 445 14.64 25.61 23.30
N ILE A 446 15.94 25.89 23.39
CA ILE A 446 16.89 25.71 22.29
C ILE A 446 16.94 24.23 21.87
N ALA A 447 16.95 23.30 22.84
CA ALA A 447 16.92 21.87 22.56
C ALA A 447 15.62 21.45 21.86
N ARG A 448 14.47 21.99 22.28
CA ARG A 448 13.17 21.71 21.65
C ARG A 448 13.08 22.27 20.23
N GLU A 449 13.61 23.46 19.98
CA GLU A 449 13.64 24.07 18.64
C GLU A 449 14.55 23.33 17.67
N ALA A 450 15.67 22.78 18.14
CA ALA A 450 16.54 21.92 17.34
C ALA A 450 15.83 20.60 16.95
N GLU A 451 15.17 19.94 17.91
CA GLU A 451 14.45 18.70 17.64
C GLU A 451 13.23 18.92 16.72
N HIS A 452 12.51 20.02 16.88
CA HIS A 452 11.41 20.39 15.99
C HIS A 452 11.87 20.53 14.53
N ARG A 453 12.99 21.23 14.31
CA ARG A 453 13.58 21.37 12.97
C ARG A 453 14.00 20.03 12.37
N ARG A 454 14.61 19.16 13.18
CA ARG A 454 15.01 17.81 12.75
C ARG A 454 13.82 16.95 12.34
N LEU A 455 12.75 16.91 13.14
CA LEU A 455 11.53 16.15 12.83
C LEU A 455 10.83 16.69 11.58
N LYS A 456 10.78 18.02 11.42
CA LYS A 456 10.22 18.65 10.22
C LYS A 456 10.98 18.22 8.96
N PHE A 457 12.32 18.27 9.00
CA PHE A 457 13.16 17.82 7.87
C PHE A 457 12.94 16.33 7.54
N LYS A 458 12.85 15.47 8.56
CA LYS A 458 12.57 14.04 8.40
C LYS A 458 11.22 13.79 7.72
N VAL A 459 10.18 14.56 8.07
CA VAL A 459 8.86 14.49 7.43
C VAL A 459 8.96 14.91 5.96
N GLU A 460 9.60 16.05 5.66
CA GLU A 460 9.77 16.54 4.28
C GLU A 460 10.56 15.56 3.40
N GLU A 461 11.58 14.89 3.95
CA GLU A 461 12.36 13.86 3.24
C GLU A 461 11.51 12.62 2.93
N LEU A 462 10.71 12.15 3.90
CA LEU A 462 9.81 11.01 3.72
C LEU A 462 8.68 11.33 2.73
N GLU A 463 8.11 12.54 2.77
CA GLU A 463 7.10 12.99 1.82
C GLU A 463 7.63 13.02 0.38
N LYS A 464 8.89 13.48 0.17
CA LYS A 464 9.54 13.42 -1.15
C LYS A 464 9.74 12.00 -1.64
N LYS A 465 10.16 11.08 -0.76
CA LYS A 465 10.35 9.65 -1.11
C LYS A 465 9.03 8.97 -1.46
N VAL A 466 7.94 9.26 -0.75
CA VAL A 466 6.60 8.76 -1.05
C VAL A 466 6.04 9.38 -2.34
N GLY A 467 6.25 10.69 -2.56
CA GLY A 467 5.77 11.40 -3.75
C GLY A 467 6.49 11.02 -5.06
N ALA A 468 7.69 10.44 -4.96
CA ALA A 468 8.44 9.92 -6.12
C ALA A 468 8.08 8.47 -6.49
N ASP A 469 7.22 7.80 -5.72
CA ASP A 469 6.83 6.41 -5.93
C ASP A 469 5.62 6.30 -6.89
N ASP A 470 5.88 5.79 -8.09
CA ASP A 470 4.91 5.58 -9.18
C ASP A 470 4.22 4.20 -9.10
N SER A 471 4.40 3.43 -8.02
CA SER A 471 3.90 2.06 -7.89
C SER A 471 2.38 1.92 -8.07
N HIS A 472 1.59 2.92 -7.66
CA HIS A 472 0.13 2.88 -7.85
C HIS A 472 -0.27 3.08 -9.32
N GLU A 473 0.40 4.00 -10.02
CA GLU A 473 0.18 4.21 -11.46
C GLU A 473 0.63 2.98 -12.26
N ARG A 474 1.77 2.39 -11.87
CA ARG A 474 2.23 1.11 -12.43
C ARG A 474 1.24 -0.01 -12.18
N LEU A 475 0.73 -0.17 -10.96
CA LEU A 475 -0.28 -1.18 -10.64
C LEU A 475 -1.53 -0.99 -11.48
N THR A 476 -2.03 0.25 -11.58
CA THR A 476 -3.19 0.58 -12.40
C THR A 476 -2.94 0.25 -13.87
N SER A 477 -1.77 0.61 -14.41
CA SER A 477 -1.35 0.27 -15.77
C SER A 477 -1.29 -1.24 -16.00
N VAL A 478 -0.71 -2.00 -15.06
CA VAL A 478 -0.64 -3.47 -15.13
C VAL A 478 -2.04 -4.10 -15.08
N LEU A 479 -2.91 -3.66 -14.17
CA LEU A 479 -4.29 -4.15 -14.08
C LEU A 479 -5.08 -3.83 -15.34
N ASN A 480 -4.87 -2.68 -15.97
CA ASN A 480 -5.48 -2.33 -17.25
C ASN A 480 -5.00 -3.25 -18.38
N ASN A 481 -3.70 -3.56 -18.44
CA ASN A 481 -3.14 -4.50 -19.42
C ASN A 481 -3.72 -5.92 -19.25
N ILE A 482 -3.83 -6.39 -18.00
CA ILE A 482 -4.47 -7.68 -17.69
C ILE A 482 -5.94 -7.65 -18.11
N SER A 483 -6.68 -6.59 -17.74
CA SER A 483 -8.10 -6.40 -18.08
C SER A 483 -8.38 -6.41 -19.59
N ALA A 484 -7.49 -5.82 -20.39
CA ALA A 484 -7.58 -5.89 -21.84
C ALA A 484 -7.48 -7.34 -22.36
N GLN A 485 -6.59 -8.16 -21.79
CA GLN A 485 -6.49 -9.58 -22.14
C GLN A 485 -7.68 -10.39 -21.63
N VAL A 486 -8.22 -10.06 -20.45
CA VAL A 486 -9.47 -10.65 -19.96
C VAL A 486 -10.58 -10.42 -20.99
N SER A 487 -10.76 -9.18 -21.44
CA SER A 487 -11.78 -8.83 -22.45
C SER A 487 -11.58 -9.62 -23.74
N ARG A 488 -10.34 -9.78 -24.21
CA ARG A 488 -10.00 -10.60 -25.39
C ARG A 488 -10.40 -12.06 -25.21
N TYR A 489 -10.07 -12.70 -24.08
CA TYR A 489 -10.42 -14.11 -23.86
C TYR A 489 -11.94 -14.31 -23.73
N ILE A 490 -12.65 -13.38 -23.07
CA ILE A 490 -14.11 -13.41 -22.97
C ILE A 490 -14.78 -13.35 -24.34
N GLN A 491 -14.21 -12.60 -25.29
CA GLN A 491 -14.68 -12.57 -26.68
C GLN A 491 -14.46 -13.91 -27.39
N ILE A 492 -13.31 -14.55 -27.21
CA ILE A 492 -13.03 -15.86 -27.82
C ILE A 492 -13.97 -16.94 -27.26
N PHE A 493 -14.35 -16.83 -25.97
CA PHE A 493 -15.34 -17.71 -25.35
C PHE A 493 -16.79 -17.44 -25.78
N GLU A 494 -17.07 -16.35 -26.50
CA GLU A 494 -18.42 -15.94 -26.92
C GLU A 494 -19.39 -15.74 -25.73
N ALA A 495 -18.88 -15.27 -24.58
CA ALA A 495 -19.70 -15.08 -23.37
C ALA A 495 -20.66 -13.87 -23.46
N GLU A 496 -21.72 -13.86 -22.64
CA GLU A 496 -22.87 -12.94 -22.68
C GLU A 496 -22.52 -11.43 -22.60
N PHE A 497 -21.33 -11.08 -22.08
CA PHE A 497 -20.87 -9.68 -21.96
C PHE A 497 -19.61 -9.36 -22.80
N SER A 498 -19.27 -10.22 -23.77
CA SER A 498 -18.11 -10.08 -24.66
C SER A 498 -18.04 -8.76 -25.45
N ALA A 499 -19.17 -8.08 -25.64
CA ALA A 499 -19.23 -6.78 -26.31
C ALA A 499 -18.74 -5.60 -25.45
N PHE A 500 -18.57 -5.78 -24.14
CA PHE A 500 -18.20 -4.72 -23.21
C PHE A 500 -16.78 -4.94 -22.66
N PRO A 501 -16.03 -3.86 -22.36
CA PRO A 501 -14.77 -3.96 -21.64
C PRO A 501 -14.96 -4.64 -20.29
N ALA A 502 -14.15 -5.66 -20.02
CA ALA A 502 -14.06 -6.33 -18.73
C ALA A 502 -12.82 -5.82 -17.99
N ARG A 503 -13.03 -5.31 -16.77
CA ARG A 503 -11.95 -4.90 -15.87
C ARG A 503 -11.80 -5.86 -14.69
N PHE A 504 -10.56 -6.14 -14.33
CA PHE A 504 -10.24 -6.83 -13.09
C PHE A 504 -10.22 -5.82 -11.94
N ASP A 505 -11.17 -5.94 -11.02
CA ASP A 505 -11.29 -5.10 -9.83
C ASP A 505 -10.53 -5.74 -8.67
N LEU A 506 -9.30 -5.27 -8.41
CA LEU A 506 -8.47 -5.78 -7.31
C LEU A 506 -9.07 -5.50 -5.93
N ASN A 507 -9.84 -4.42 -5.77
CA ASN A 507 -10.43 -4.07 -4.48
C ASN A 507 -11.55 -5.06 -4.12
N HIS A 508 -12.38 -5.43 -5.09
CA HIS A 508 -13.50 -6.37 -4.89
C HIS A 508 -13.16 -7.82 -5.26
N LEU A 509 -11.98 -8.06 -5.84
CA LEU A 509 -11.51 -9.36 -6.31
C LEU A 509 -12.52 -10.04 -7.25
N THR A 510 -12.94 -9.30 -8.28
CA THR A 510 -13.94 -9.76 -9.24
C THR A 510 -13.71 -9.16 -10.62
N ILE A 511 -14.37 -9.71 -11.63
CA ILE A 511 -14.48 -9.09 -12.95
C ILE A 511 -15.70 -8.18 -12.98
N VAL A 512 -15.54 -6.99 -13.54
CA VAL A 512 -16.63 -6.03 -13.75
C VAL A 512 -16.70 -5.67 -15.23
N PHE A 513 -17.90 -5.71 -15.80
CA PHE A 513 -18.18 -5.29 -17.17
C PHE A 513 -18.65 -3.84 -17.17
N ASP A 514 -17.91 -2.97 -17.85
CA ASP A 514 -18.23 -1.54 -17.91
C ASP A 514 -19.20 -1.26 -19.07
N ARG A 515 -20.50 -1.30 -18.78
CA ARG A 515 -21.52 -0.89 -19.75
C ARG A 515 -21.71 0.63 -19.72
N PRO A 516 -22.20 1.23 -20.82
CA PRO A 516 -22.47 2.68 -20.87
C PRO A 516 -23.41 3.17 -19.77
N ASP A 517 -24.36 2.35 -19.35
CA ASP A 517 -25.37 2.70 -18.35
C ASP A 517 -24.93 2.42 -16.91
N ARG A 518 -24.13 1.36 -16.68
CA ARG A 518 -23.68 0.94 -15.35
C ARG A 518 -22.59 -0.13 -15.40
N PRO A 519 -21.73 -0.22 -14.38
CA PRO A 519 -20.88 -1.39 -14.19
C PRO A 519 -21.70 -2.61 -13.75
N VAL A 520 -21.37 -3.79 -14.29
CA VAL A 520 -21.98 -5.07 -13.93
C VAL A 520 -20.89 -6.01 -13.39
N PRO A 521 -20.81 -6.26 -12.07
CA PRO A 521 -19.90 -7.24 -11.52
C PRO A 521 -20.33 -8.67 -11.89
N MET A 522 -19.38 -9.59 -11.95
CA MET A 522 -19.58 -11.02 -12.25
C MET A 522 -20.71 -11.65 -11.42
N SER A 523 -20.83 -11.30 -10.13
CA SER A 523 -21.88 -11.81 -9.23
C SER A 523 -23.31 -11.45 -9.64
N ARG A 524 -23.48 -10.49 -10.55
CA ARG A 524 -24.76 -10.07 -11.12
C ARG A 524 -24.99 -10.59 -12.55
N THR A 525 -24.11 -11.46 -13.06
CA THR A 525 -24.26 -12.13 -14.36
C THR A 525 -24.87 -13.53 -14.19
N GLY A 526 -25.50 -14.06 -15.25
CA GLY A 526 -26.10 -15.40 -15.26
C GLY A 526 -25.29 -16.39 -16.10
N GLY A 527 -25.55 -17.69 -15.89
CA GLY A 527 -25.01 -18.79 -16.71
C GLY A 527 -23.67 -19.35 -16.22
N GLY A 528 -23.62 -20.65 -15.91
CA GLY A 528 -22.38 -21.31 -15.50
C GLY A 528 -21.30 -21.27 -16.59
N GLU A 529 -21.70 -21.34 -17.86
CA GLU A 529 -20.80 -21.20 -19.02
C GLU A 529 -20.12 -19.83 -19.06
N ASN A 530 -20.86 -18.77 -18.75
CA ASN A 530 -20.32 -17.42 -18.66
C ASN A 530 -19.34 -17.28 -17.49
N HIS A 531 -19.69 -17.81 -16.31
CA HIS A 531 -18.79 -17.78 -15.15
C HIS A 531 -17.48 -18.53 -15.44
N LEU A 532 -17.55 -19.72 -16.04
CA LEU A 532 -16.37 -20.45 -16.53
C LEU A 532 -15.51 -19.57 -17.44
N ALA A 533 -16.12 -18.94 -18.45
CA ALA A 533 -15.41 -18.07 -19.37
C ALA A 533 -14.70 -16.91 -18.65
N TYR A 534 -15.36 -16.27 -17.68
CA TYR A 534 -14.79 -15.16 -16.92
C TYR A 534 -13.63 -15.59 -16.03
N HIS A 535 -13.78 -16.71 -15.32
CA HIS A 535 -12.72 -17.30 -14.51
C HIS A 535 -11.46 -17.63 -15.31
N LEU A 536 -11.63 -18.38 -16.40
CA LEU A 536 -10.50 -18.78 -17.23
C LEU A 536 -9.88 -17.56 -17.92
N SER A 537 -10.69 -16.61 -18.39
CA SER A 537 -10.17 -15.37 -18.97
C SER A 537 -9.31 -14.58 -17.97
N ALA A 538 -9.73 -14.48 -16.70
CA ALA A 538 -8.97 -13.82 -15.65
C ALA A 538 -7.63 -14.52 -15.36
N LEU A 539 -7.65 -15.84 -15.17
CA LEU A 539 -6.45 -16.63 -14.87
C LEU A 539 -5.47 -16.65 -16.04
N LEU A 540 -5.94 -16.86 -17.27
CA LEU A 540 -5.11 -16.86 -18.47
C LEU A 540 -4.49 -15.48 -18.72
N ALA A 541 -5.24 -14.40 -18.56
CA ALA A 541 -4.72 -13.04 -18.69
C ALA A 541 -3.64 -12.73 -17.65
N LEU A 542 -3.84 -13.15 -16.40
CA LEU A 542 -2.87 -12.99 -15.32
C LEU A 542 -1.59 -13.78 -15.62
N HIS A 543 -1.70 -15.04 -16.03
CA HIS A 543 -0.55 -15.87 -16.40
C HIS A 543 0.18 -15.38 -17.65
N LEU A 544 -0.55 -14.85 -18.64
CA LEU A 544 0.03 -14.20 -19.82
C LEU A 544 0.89 -13.00 -19.41
N PHE A 545 0.35 -12.11 -18.57
CA PHE A 545 1.10 -10.97 -18.07
C PHE A 545 2.32 -11.44 -17.25
N ALA A 546 2.12 -12.38 -16.33
CA ALA A 546 3.17 -12.88 -15.46
C ALA A 546 4.33 -13.48 -16.29
N SER A 547 4.02 -14.29 -17.30
CA SER A 547 5.04 -14.89 -18.15
C SER A 547 5.78 -13.88 -19.02
N LYS A 548 5.09 -12.87 -19.57
CA LYS A 548 5.72 -11.84 -20.41
C LYS A 548 6.65 -10.91 -19.63
N ASN A 549 6.40 -10.75 -18.33
CA ASN A 549 7.14 -9.84 -17.46
C ASN A 549 8.06 -10.57 -16.45
N ASN A 550 8.25 -11.88 -16.61
CA ASN A 550 9.07 -12.72 -15.71
C ASN A 550 8.67 -12.61 -14.22
N CYS A 551 7.38 -12.47 -13.96
CA CYS A 551 6.85 -12.43 -12.61
C CYS A 551 7.03 -13.78 -11.90
N PRO A 552 7.25 -13.81 -10.57
CA PRO A 552 7.54 -15.01 -9.80
C PRO A 552 6.29 -15.88 -9.51
N ILE A 553 5.49 -16.17 -10.53
CA ILE A 553 4.32 -17.06 -10.47
C ILE A 553 4.67 -18.36 -11.23
N PRO A 554 4.35 -19.55 -10.70
CA PRO A 554 4.56 -20.80 -11.42
C PRO A 554 3.86 -20.82 -12.79
N GLN A 555 4.49 -21.42 -13.79
CA GLN A 555 4.01 -21.44 -15.17
C GLN A 555 3.14 -22.68 -15.43
N PHE A 556 2.23 -22.96 -14.50
CA PHE A 556 1.23 -24.00 -14.67
C PHE A 556 -0.13 -23.54 -14.15
N LEU A 557 -1.20 -24.12 -14.67
CA LEU A 557 -2.56 -23.96 -14.16
C LEU A 557 -3.27 -25.31 -14.22
N LEU A 558 -3.92 -25.69 -13.11
CA LEU A 558 -4.73 -26.90 -13.02
C LEU A 558 -6.21 -26.54 -12.99
N ILE A 559 -6.97 -27.08 -13.93
CA ILE A 559 -8.39 -26.82 -14.11
C ILE A 559 -9.16 -28.13 -13.91
N ASP A 560 -10.06 -28.16 -12.95
CA ASP A 560 -10.83 -29.35 -12.59
C ASP A 560 -12.25 -29.28 -13.15
N GLN A 561 -12.54 -30.18 -14.09
CA GLN A 561 -13.85 -30.43 -14.69
C GLN A 561 -14.50 -29.19 -15.32
N PRO A 562 -13.78 -28.45 -16.19
CA PRO A 562 -14.31 -27.22 -16.78
C PRO A 562 -15.53 -27.42 -17.66
N THR A 563 -15.72 -28.61 -18.26
CA THR A 563 -16.82 -28.81 -19.23
C THR A 563 -18.16 -29.13 -18.59
N GLN A 564 -18.25 -29.30 -17.27
CA GLN A 564 -19.50 -29.64 -16.58
C GLN A 564 -20.69 -28.75 -16.99
N VAL A 565 -20.42 -27.46 -17.23
CA VAL A 565 -21.44 -26.46 -17.59
C VAL A 565 -22.01 -26.64 -19.00
N TYR A 566 -21.33 -27.39 -19.87
CA TYR A 566 -21.73 -27.66 -21.26
C TYR A 566 -22.54 -28.95 -21.43
N PHE A 567 -22.90 -29.61 -20.32
CA PHE A 567 -23.75 -30.80 -20.33
C PHE A 567 -25.19 -30.43 -19.91
N PRO A 568 -26.23 -31.10 -20.46
CA PRO A 568 -27.62 -30.83 -20.15
C PRO A 568 -27.98 -30.95 -18.67
N SER A 569 -27.28 -31.82 -17.94
CA SER A 569 -27.40 -31.95 -16.49
C SER A 569 -26.14 -32.54 -15.89
N GLU A 570 -25.93 -32.27 -14.60
CA GLU A 570 -24.83 -32.86 -13.83
C GLU A 570 -24.89 -34.41 -13.80
N LYS A 571 -26.09 -34.98 -13.81
CA LYS A 571 -26.27 -36.45 -13.86
C LYS A 571 -25.69 -37.03 -15.15
N VAL A 572 -26.01 -36.43 -16.29
CA VAL A 572 -25.49 -36.86 -17.60
C VAL A 572 -23.97 -36.70 -17.64
N TYR A 573 -23.45 -35.60 -17.10
CA TYR A 573 -22.01 -35.38 -16.98
C TYR A 573 -21.31 -36.46 -16.13
N GLN A 574 -21.87 -36.82 -14.97
CA GLN A 574 -21.30 -37.83 -14.08
C GLN A 574 -21.37 -39.27 -14.66
N GLU A 575 -22.36 -39.54 -15.52
CA GLU A 575 -22.53 -40.81 -16.25
C GLU A 575 -21.57 -40.94 -17.45
N ALA A 576 -20.97 -39.83 -17.91
CA ALA A 576 -19.90 -39.85 -18.88
C ALA A 576 -18.69 -40.62 -18.32
N ASP A 577 -18.25 -41.64 -19.06
CA ASP A 577 -17.21 -42.58 -18.63
C ASP A 577 -15.82 -42.23 -19.18
N GLY A 578 -15.66 -41.06 -19.81
CA GLY A 578 -14.42 -40.71 -20.51
C GLY A 578 -14.35 -41.22 -21.94
N THR A 579 -15.42 -41.82 -22.48
CA THR A 579 -15.45 -42.25 -23.88
C THR A 579 -15.82 -41.09 -24.81
N VAL A 580 -15.27 -41.14 -26.02
CA VAL A 580 -15.56 -40.20 -27.09
C VAL A 580 -17.04 -40.22 -27.45
N GLN A 581 -17.64 -41.41 -27.55
CA GLN A 581 -19.01 -41.60 -28.01
C GLN A 581 -20.02 -40.94 -27.07
N LYS A 582 -19.86 -41.11 -25.75
CA LYS A 582 -20.76 -40.47 -24.78
C LYS A 582 -20.57 -38.96 -24.72
N THR A 583 -19.31 -38.50 -24.75
CA THR A 583 -19.01 -37.07 -24.72
C THR A 583 -19.69 -36.34 -25.88
N GLU A 584 -19.53 -36.84 -27.11
CA GLU A 584 -20.06 -36.19 -28.31
C GLU A 584 -21.58 -36.34 -28.47
N ALA A 585 -22.20 -37.32 -27.80
CA ALA A 585 -23.64 -37.47 -27.79
C ALA A 585 -24.34 -36.48 -26.85
N ASP A 586 -23.71 -36.18 -25.72
CA ASP A 586 -24.38 -35.55 -24.59
C ASP A 586 -23.95 -34.09 -24.34
N ALA A 587 -22.78 -33.65 -24.79
CA ALA A 587 -22.27 -32.29 -24.54
C ALA A 587 -22.54 -31.31 -25.68
N ASP A 588 -22.54 -30.00 -25.39
CA ASP A 588 -22.33 -28.97 -26.42
C ASP A 588 -20.89 -29.08 -26.96
N LEU A 589 -20.75 -29.86 -28.04
CA LEU A 589 -19.46 -30.15 -28.65
C LEU A 589 -18.74 -28.90 -29.17
N ALA A 590 -19.49 -27.89 -29.61
CA ALA A 590 -18.89 -26.65 -30.12
C ALA A 590 -18.25 -25.87 -28.97
N ALA A 591 -18.94 -25.75 -27.84
CA ALA A 591 -18.42 -25.08 -26.65
C ALA A 591 -17.23 -25.83 -26.03
N VAL A 592 -17.32 -27.15 -25.92
CA VAL A 592 -16.21 -28.00 -25.42
C VAL A 592 -14.97 -27.88 -26.30
N ARG A 593 -15.13 -27.92 -27.63
CA ARG A 593 -14.02 -27.72 -28.57
C ARG A 593 -13.40 -26.33 -28.43
N ARG A 594 -14.20 -25.26 -28.42
CA ARG A 594 -13.71 -23.88 -28.23
C ARG A 594 -12.87 -23.75 -26.97
N LEU A 595 -13.34 -24.29 -25.85
CA LEU A 595 -12.60 -24.27 -24.59
C LEU A 595 -11.22 -24.91 -24.74
N PHE A 596 -11.16 -26.15 -25.21
CA PHE A 596 -9.90 -26.88 -25.28
C PHE A 596 -8.95 -26.33 -26.35
N GLU A 597 -9.47 -25.84 -27.48
CA GLU A 597 -8.68 -25.14 -28.49
C GLU A 597 -8.10 -23.83 -27.95
N LEU A 598 -8.86 -23.06 -27.16
CA LEU A 598 -8.36 -21.86 -26.50
C LEU A 598 -7.21 -22.21 -25.54
N LEU A 599 -7.39 -23.24 -24.71
CA LEU A 599 -6.35 -23.72 -23.79
C LEU A 599 -5.10 -24.20 -24.53
N LEU A 600 -5.26 -24.95 -25.62
CA LEU A 600 -4.15 -25.40 -26.46
C LEU A 600 -3.42 -24.21 -27.08
N ASN A 601 -4.17 -23.28 -27.70
CA ASN A 601 -3.62 -22.07 -28.31
C ASN A 601 -2.91 -21.20 -27.28
N PHE A 602 -3.39 -21.13 -26.04
CA PHE A 602 -2.71 -20.42 -24.96
C PHE A 602 -1.29 -20.97 -24.75
N THR A 603 -1.15 -22.30 -24.62
CA THR A 603 0.16 -22.94 -24.40
C THR A 603 1.10 -22.92 -25.60
N GLN A 604 0.58 -22.73 -26.81
CA GLN A 604 1.36 -22.79 -28.06
C GLN A 604 1.67 -21.40 -28.64
N LYS A 605 0.76 -20.44 -28.50
CA LYS A 605 0.82 -19.13 -29.17
C LYS A 605 0.97 -17.97 -28.18
N ASP A 606 0.11 -17.90 -27.17
CA ASP A 606 0.13 -16.75 -26.24
C ASP A 606 1.28 -16.85 -25.23
N VAL A 607 1.48 -18.04 -24.66
CA VAL A 607 2.58 -18.35 -23.73
C VAL A 607 3.20 -19.70 -24.09
N PRO A 608 4.09 -19.74 -25.11
CA PRO A 608 4.79 -20.96 -25.52
C PRO A 608 5.48 -21.65 -24.35
N GLY A 609 5.14 -22.92 -24.13
CA GLY A 609 5.70 -23.72 -23.04
C GLY A 609 4.98 -23.57 -21.70
N PHE A 610 3.86 -22.84 -21.61
CA PHE A 610 3.03 -22.88 -20.40
C PHE A 610 2.41 -24.27 -20.21
N GLN A 611 2.28 -24.72 -18.96
CA GLN A 611 1.70 -26.03 -18.66
C GLN A 611 0.24 -25.91 -18.22
N LEU A 612 -0.68 -26.46 -19.00
CA LEU A 612 -2.08 -26.61 -18.57
C LEU A 612 -2.36 -28.06 -18.22
N ILE A 613 -2.95 -28.30 -17.04
CA ILE A 613 -3.36 -29.62 -16.58
C ILE A 613 -4.88 -29.59 -16.38
N VAL A 614 -5.62 -30.39 -17.13
CA VAL A 614 -7.08 -30.43 -17.09
C VAL A 614 -7.54 -31.82 -16.67
N THR A 615 -8.32 -31.92 -15.61
CA THR A 615 -9.01 -33.15 -15.20
C THR A 615 -10.45 -33.11 -15.67
N GLU A 616 -10.92 -34.15 -16.36
CA GLU A 616 -12.19 -34.06 -17.09
C GLU A 616 -12.87 -35.44 -17.30
N HIS A 617 -14.17 -35.45 -17.65
CA HIS A 617 -14.94 -36.58 -18.18
C HIS A 617 -15.10 -36.52 -19.70
N ALA A 618 -15.12 -35.32 -20.29
CA ALA A 618 -15.13 -35.15 -21.73
C ALA A 618 -13.87 -35.75 -22.40
N ASN A 619 -14.08 -36.36 -23.57
CA ASN A 619 -13.04 -36.89 -24.43
C ASN A 619 -13.41 -36.63 -25.90
N LEU A 620 -12.56 -35.90 -26.64
CA LEU A 620 -12.81 -35.51 -28.03
C LEU A 620 -12.03 -36.40 -29.00
N ARG A 621 -12.65 -36.83 -30.11
CA ARG A 621 -11.94 -37.64 -31.13
C ARG A 621 -10.79 -36.93 -31.84
N ASP A 622 -10.74 -35.61 -31.76
CA ASP A 622 -9.78 -34.77 -32.47
C ASP A 622 -8.33 -35.14 -32.09
N GLN A 623 -7.45 -35.31 -33.08
CA GLN A 623 -6.09 -35.83 -32.85
C GLN A 623 -5.28 -34.96 -31.89
N TRP A 624 -5.41 -33.63 -31.98
CA TRP A 624 -4.72 -32.70 -31.08
C TRP A 624 -5.16 -32.87 -29.62
N PHE A 625 -6.41 -33.31 -29.38
CA PHE A 625 -6.92 -33.59 -28.05
C PHE A 625 -6.39 -34.93 -27.55
N GLN A 626 -6.42 -35.96 -28.40
CA GLN A 626 -5.84 -37.28 -28.11
C GLN A 626 -4.34 -37.18 -27.80
N ASP A 627 -3.60 -36.36 -28.55
CA ASP A 627 -2.19 -36.07 -28.30
C ASP A 627 -1.98 -35.32 -26.98
N SER A 628 -2.98 -34.62 -26.46
CA SER A 628 -2.93 -33.93 -25.17
C SER A 628 -3.24 -34.84 -23.98
N LEU A 629 -3.71 -36.07 -24.20
CA LEU A 629 -3.96 -37.02 -23.13
C LEU A 629 -2.64 -37.41 -22.43
N VAL A 630 -2.66 -37.38 -21.10
CA VAL A 630 -1.53 -37.81 -20.28
C VAL A 630 -1.34 -39.32 -20.35
N GLU A 631 -2.46 -40.05 -20.32
CA GLU A 631 -2.55 -41.50 -20.45
C GLU A 631 -3.97 -41.89 -20.89
N GLN A 632 -4.23 -43.18 -21.03
CA GLN A 632 -5.56 -43.68 -21.41
C GLN A 632 -6.64 -43.27 -20.38
N PRO A 633 -7.91 -43.07 -20.81
CA PRO A 633 -9.00 -42.68 -19.93
C PRO A 633 -9.11 -43.55 -18.66
N TRP A 634 -9.32 -42.92 -17.51
CA TRP A 634 -9.43 -43.62 -16.22
C TRP A 634 -10.77 -44.34 -16.09
N THR A 635 -10.75 -45.67 -16.10
CA THR A 635 -11.94 -46.54 -16.04
C THR A 635 -12.02 -47.43 -14.80
N LYS A 636 -11.04 -47.35 -13.88
CA LYS A 636 -10.86 -48.23 -12.71
C LYS A 636 -10.67 -49.73 -13.07
N PRO A 637 -9.47 -50.17 -13.47
CA PRO A 637 -8.24 -49.41 -13.74
C PRO A 637 -8.15 -48.91 -15.21
N PRO A 638 -7.43 -47.81 -15.49
CA PRO A 638 -6.58 -47.05 -14.55
C PRO A 638 -7.37 -46.11 -13.64
N ALA A 639 -6.81 -45.82 -12.48
CA ALA A 639 -7.26 -44.82 -11.51
C ALA A 639 -6.03 -44.23 -10.78
N LEU A 640 -6.19 -43.15 -10.01
CA LEU A 640 -5.10 -42.57 -9.24
C LEU A 640 -4.54 -43.59 -8.24
N VAL A 641 -5.44 -44.21 -7.45
CA VAL A 641 -5.09 -45.25 -6.47
C VAL A 641 -5.66 -46.58 -6.96
N PRO A 642 -4.80 -47.57 -7.28
CA PRO A 642 -5.23 -48.91 -7.66
C PRO A 642 -6.08 -49.61 -6.57
N GLU A 643 -7.05 -50.41 -6.99
CA GLU A 643 -8.00 -51.07 -6.07
C GLU A 643 -7.35 -52.20 -5.25
N ASP A 644 -6.27 -52.78 -5.75
CA ASP A 644 -5.49 -53.86 -5.14
C ASP A 644 -4.50 -53.38 -4.06
N TRP A 645 -4.33 -52.06 -3.88
CA TRP A 645 -3.48 -51.53 -2.81
C TRP A 645 -4.03 -51.85 -1.42
N PRO A 646 -3.16 -52.20 -0.44
CA PRO A 646 -3.59 -52.56 0.90
C PRO A 646 -4.06 -51.33 1.70
N LEU A 647 -4.98 -51.57 2.63
CA LEU A 647 -5.33 -50.60 3.67
C LEU A 647 -4.23 -50.54 4.73
N MET A 648 -4.08 -49.39 5.39
CA MET A 648 -3.21 -49.26 6.57
C MET A 648 -3.59 -50.32 7.61
N SER A 649 -2.67 -51.23 7.91
CA SER A 649 -2.87 -52.25 8.94
C SER A 649 -3.02 -51.54 10.29
N GLN A 650 -4.16 -51.69 10.96
CA GLN A 650 -4.26 -51.22 12.35
C GLN A 650 -3.24 -52.01 13.19
N PRO A 651 -2.39 -51.35 13.99
CA PRO A 651 -1.51 -52.07 14.89
C PRO A 651 -2.39 -52.91 15.81
N THR A 652 -2.16 -54.23 15.83
CA THR A 652 -2.76 -55.13 16.81
C THR A 652 -2.42 -54.60 18.20
N SER A 653 -3.47 -54.23 18.95
CA SER A 653 -3.45 -53.73 20.33
C SER A 653 -2.66 -54.61 21.27
#